data_AF-A0A9P0GAE4-F1
#
_entry.id   AF-A0A9P0GAE4-F1
#
_cell.length_a   1.000
_cell.length_b   1.000
_cell.length_c   1.000
_cell.angle_alpha   90.00
_cell.angle_beta   90.00
_cell.angle_gamma   90.00
#
_symmetry.space_group_name_H-M   'P 1'
#
loop_
_entity.id
_entity.type
_entity.pdbx_description
1 polymer ?
#
loop_
_entity_poly.entity_id
_entity_poly.type
_entity_poly.pdbx_seq_one_letter_code
_entity_poly.pdbx_strand_id
1 'polypeptide(L)'
;MHEEYAVYVDKVVKKYGTKEILQELCMKVERGIIYGLLGASGCGKTTLLSSIVGRKNIDGGEIWVMGGKPGEAGSGVPGPRVGYMPQDIALVGEFTVKDAIYYFGRIFEMEESLIDKRYQELHTLLELPPDERYLKNCSGGQQRRVSLAASLVHNPELLIMDEPTVGVDPVLRNRIWNHLVEITRQQNISVIITTHYIEECRQANKIGLMREGRLLAEESPSRLLTLFNSETLEDVFLTLSRRQEEGKLPAVSSLPIVDDQNNSVIVTDNTGSRTSVATVSTFEIGHGSTDILTKKKSLKTSNSLNKSRMKALLDKNWKQFYRNVTGIFFLMTFPIIQVGIFMSAVGGDIKNIPLGIVNDESMLVNCSNFSINGSAIPSTDEYGVCHFRNLSCRFLMHLDHPMIHKVYYDKLDEAKEDATHGKIVGVMYISSNFTDTSEMRIEKGKDAESEILDLSEIKVWMDMSNRQIGATLKYKLIDLYTNYQNEIFNDCGFVKGLGDLPVDINFFYGDNNEPYTVFMIPGSFITIMFFMGAMMTSQIIITDRHDGVWDRSIVAGVTSLEITITHMVLQASICIFQTLELLVVVYAIYQQEYVGSLWLMYLMIYLQGICGMSYGFWVSVISTDHSMANTVLTGIFLPMMMLSGLMWPTEGMPPFLRYFAKCLPFTMCIESLRNVSKKGWTIDNFQVFNGIGVGLLWTIFFGTLSVFLIKKKR
;
A
#
# COMPACT_ATOMS: atom_id res chain seq x y z
N MET A 1 42.76 10.85 17.85
CA MET A 1 42.16 12.10 18.37
C MET A 1 40.68 11.94 18.75
N HIS A 2 39.86 11.17 18.05
CA HIS A 2 38.41 11.06 18.35
C HIS A 2 37.98 9.90 19.27
N GLU A 3 38.90 9.06 19.78
CA GLU A 3 38.51 7.90 20.60
C GLU A 3 38.01 8.28 22.00
N GLU A 4 38.44 9.42 22.54
CA GLU A 4 38.06 9.95 23.85
C GLU A 4 36.59 10.42 23.91
N TYR A 5 36.01 10.78 22.76
CA TYR A 5 34.65 11.27 22.65
C TYR A 5 33.68 10.14 22.26
N ALA A 6 32.52 10.11 22.92
CA ALA A 6 31.37 9.31 22.52
C ALA A 6 30.75 9.87 21.23
N VAL A 7 30.63 11.20 21.14
CA VAL A 7 30.16 11.92 19.94
C VAL A 7 31.01 13.17 19.74
N TYR A 8 31.52 13.34 18.53
CA TYR A 8 32.28 14.51 18.12
C TYR A 8 31.68 15.06 16.83
N VAL A 9 31.26 16.32 16.88
CA VAL A 9 30.64 17.05 15.78
C VAL A 9 31.53 18.23 15.45
N ASP A 10 31.98 18.34 14.21
CA ASP A 10 32.83 19.44 13.75
C ASP A 10 32.22 20.14 12.53
N LYS A 11 31.93 21.43 12.73
CA LYS A 11 31.39 22.35 11.72
C LYS A 11 30.25 21.77 10.87
N VAL A 12 29.32 21.06 11.51
CA VAL A 12 28.25 20.40 10.77
C VAL A 12 27.24 21.40 10.23
N VAL A 13 26.94 21.24 8.94
CA VAL A 13 25.95 22.03 8.21
C VAL A 13 24.85 21.11 7.71
N LYS A 14 23.60 21.53 7.92
CA LYS A 14 22.42 20.86 7.37
C LYS A 14 21.42 21.86 6.83
N LYS A 15 21.00 21.70 5.58
CA LYS A 15 20.05 22.55 4.86
C LYS A 15 18.83 21.75 4.40
N TYR A 16 17.68 22.40 4.38
CA TYR A 16 16.47 21.89 3.73
C TYR A 16 15.96 22.96 2.76
N GLY A 17 16.08 22.67 1.46
CA GLY A 17 15.89 23.69 0.43
C GLY A 17 16.87 24.84 0.65
N THR A 18 16.35 26.04 0.88
CA THR A 18 17.15 27.27 1.13
C THR A 18 17.44 27.52 2.61
N LYS A 19 16.78 26.82 3.54
CA LYS A 19 16.91 27.08 4.98
C LYS A 19 18.01 26.23 5.61
N GLU A 20 19.01 26.87 6.21
CA GLU A 20 20.02 26.20 7.03
C GLU A 20 19.45 25.93 8.42
N ILE A 21 19.37 24.65 8.80
CA ILE A 21 18.90 24.21 10.13
C ILE A 21 20.06 24.05 11.10
N LEU A 22 21.22 23.58 10.62
CA LEU A 22 22.46 23.51 11.41
C LEU A 22 23.51 24.38 10.71
N GLN A 23 24.16 25.26 11.47
CA GLN A 23 25.09 26.27 10.96
C GLN A 23 26.46 26.11 11.62
N GLU A 24 27.36 25.38 10.95
CA GLU A 24 28.73 25.09 11.40
C GLU A 24 28.80 24.64 12.87
N LEU A 25 27.88 23.75 13.26
CA LEU A 25 27.74 23.34 14.64
C LEU A 25 28.92 22.46 15.08
N CYS A 26 29.55 22.82 16.20
CA CYS A 26 30.55 22.02 16.88
C CYS A 26 29.99 21.53 18.23
N MET A 27 30.21 20.25 18.56
CA MET A 27 29.74 19.65 19.81
C MET A 27 30.66 18.49 20.22
N LYS A 28 31.05 18.42 21.49
CA LYS A 28 31.99 17.40 22.00
C LYS A 28 31.43 16.71 23.24
N VAL A 29 31.03 15.45 23.07
CA VAL A 29 30.53 14.60 24.15
C VAL A 29 31.59 13.57 24.51
N GLU A 30 32.17 13.70 25.70
CA GLU A 30 33.12 12.73 26.26
C GLU A 30 32.42 11.40 26.54
N ARG A 31 33.21 10.33 26.70
CA ARG A 31 32.67 9.04 27.13
C ARG A 31 32.33 9.04 28.62
N GLY A 32 31.26 8.34 28.99
CA GLY A 32 30.89 8.14 30.39
C GLY A 32 30.32 9.37 31.08
N ILE A 33 29.76 10.31 30.31
CA ILE A 33 29.11 11.51 30.86
C ILE A 33 27.66 11.61 30.39
N ILE A 34 26.86 12.35 31.16
CA ILE A 34 25.53 12.81 30.74
C ILE A 34 25.67 14.20 30.13
N TYR A 35 25.27 14.32 28.87
CA TYR A 35 25.24 15.55 28.10
C TYR A 35 23.79 16.02 27.88
N GLY A 36 23.46 17.19 28.41
CA GLY A 36 22.16 17.82 28.21
C GLY A 36 22.16 18.79 27.03
N LEU A 37 21.43 18.47 25.95
CA LEU A 37 21.25 19.38 24.82
C LEU A 37 19.94 20.16 24.98
N LEU A 38 20.07 21.42 25.39
CA LEU A 38 18.96 22.34 25.63
C LEU A 38 18.79 23.31 24.47
N GLY A 39 17.56 23.78 24.24
CA GLY A 39 17.31 24.80 23.24
C GLY A 39 15.83 24.97 22.91
N ALA A 40 15.50 26.07 22.26
CA ALA A 40 14.12 26.36 21.83
C ALA A 40 13.57 25.30 20.86
N SER A 41 12.24 25.20 20.75
CA SER A 41 11.61 24.36 19.72
C SER A 41 12.02 24.82 18.32
N GLY A 42 12.34 23.87 17.45
CA GLY A 42 12.76 24.15 16.07
C GLY A 42 14.20 24.65 15.91
N CYS A 43 15.03 24.70 16.97
CA CYS A 43 16.43 25.13 16.84
C CYS A 43 17.37 24.12 16.16
N GLY A 44 16.90 22.88 15.90
CA GLY A 44 17.65 21.85 15.17
C GLY A 44 18.05 20.61 15.98
N LYS A 45 17.72 20.50 17.28
CA LYS A 45 18.08 19.38 18.17
C LYS A 45 17.77 18.00 17.56
N THR A 46 16.51 17.75 17.21
CA THR A 46 16.08 16.47 16.61
C THR A 46 16.78 16.19 15.28
N THR A 47 17.11 17.23 14.51
CA THR A 47 17.88 17.09 13.26
C THR A 47 19.33 16.68 13.52
N LEU A 48 19.97 17.27 14.54
CA LEU A 48 21.30 16.89 14.99
C LEU A 48 21.32 15.46 15.50
N LEU A 49 20.43 15.09 16.42
CA LEU A 49 20.32 13.72 16.95
C LEU A 49 20.08 12.70 15.82
N SER A 50 19.21 13.02 14.87
CA SER A 50 18.96 12.18 13.69
C SER A 50 20.21 11.97 12.83
N SER A 51 21.09 12.96 12.75
CA SER A 51 22.33 12.88 11.98
C SER A 51 23.38 12.05 12.72
N ILE A 52 23.44 12.17 14.05
CA ILE A 52 24.30 11.36 14.94
C ILE A 52 23.95 9.87 14.83
N VAL A 53 22.66 9.51 14.83
CA VAL A 53 22.24 8.10 14.67
C VAL A 53 22.30 7.58 13.23
N GLY A 54 22.81 8.38 12.28
CA GLY A 54 22.94 7.99 10.88
C GLY A 54 21.61 7.90 10.12
N ARG A 55 20.54 8.53 10.61
CA ARG A 55 19.24 8.59 9.91
C ARG A 55 19.23 9.65 8.81
N LYS A 56 19.96 10.75 9.00
CA LYS A 56 20.03 11.88 8.07
C LYS A 56 21.46 12.17 7.68
N ASN A 57 21.71 12.31 6.39
CA ASN A 57 22.99 12.75 5.87
C ASN A 57 23.19 14.25 6.15
N ILE A 58 24.42 14.63 6.50
CA ILE A 58 24.85 16.03 6.64
C ILE A 58 25.24 16.60 5.27
N ASP A 59 25.15 17.92 5.10
CA ASP A 59 25.52 18.58 3.84
C ASP A 59 26.95 19.15 3.88
N GLY A 60 27.54 19.28 5.08
CA GLY A 60 28.93 19.68 5.31
C GLY A 60 29.38 19.40 6.74
N GLY A 61 30.70 19.42 6.97
CA GLY A 61 31.32 19.08 8.25
C GLY A 61 31.49 17.58 8.47
N GLU A 62 31.79 17.18 9.70
CA GLU A 62 31.96 15.78 10.08
C GLU A 62 31.28 15.41 11.40
N ILE A 63 30.74 14.19 11.47
CA ILE A 63 30.22 13.57 12.69
C ILE A 63 30.96 12.26 12.92
N TRP A 64 31.50 12.11 14.13
CA TRP A 64 32.12 10.89 14.62
C TRP A 64 31.34 10.39 15.84
N VAL A 65 30.93 9.13 15.81
CA VAL A 65 30.18 8.48 16.88
C VAL A 65 30.90 7.19 17.26
N MET A 66 31.27 7.08 18.52
CA MET A 66 31.91 5.90 19.11
C MET A 66 33.16 5.42 18.33
N GLY A 67 33.92 6.36 17.77
CA GLY A 67 35.19 6.14 17.07
C GLY A 67 35.13 6.05 15.54
N GLY A 68 33.95 6.16 14.91
CA GLY A 68 33.81 6.15 13.44
C GLY A 68 32.67 7.04 12.95
N LYS A 69 32.52 7.24 11.63
CA LYS A 69 31.40 8.02 11.09
C LYS A 69 30.10 7.17 11.13
N PRO A 70 28.92 7.77 11.38
CA PRO A 70 27.65 7.05 11.27
C PRO A 70 27.50 6.37 9.91
N GLY A 71 27.13 5.08 9.92
CA GLY A 71 27.04 4.23 8.73
C GLY A 71 28.32 3.44 8.41
N GLU A 72 29.47 3.79 9.00
CA GLU A 72 30.71 3.01 8.86
C GLU A 72 30.81 1.90 9.90
N ALA A 73 31.51 0.82 9.55
CA ALA A 73 31.72 -0.32 10.44
C ALA A 73 32.39 0.06 11.77
N GLY A 74 33.23 1.11 11.77
CA GLY A 74 33.94 1.59 12.95
C GLY A 74 33.05 2.27 13.99
N SER A 75 31.90 2.83 13.57
CA SER A 75 30.96 3.49 14.50
C SER A 75 30.05 2.47 15.20
N GLY A 76 29.58 1.45 14.47
CA GLY A 76 28.55 0.53 14.97
C GLY A 76 27.18 1.18 15.16
N VAL A 77 26.98 2.36 14.55
CA VAL A 77 25.73 3.11 14.46
C VAL A 77 25.41 3.31 12.98
N PRO A 78 24.21 2.93 12.50
CA PRO A 78 23.15 2.22 13.21
C PRO A 78 23.56 0.83 13.72
N GLY A 79 22.99 0.39 14.84
CA GLY A 79 23.33 -0.90 15.45
C GLY A 79 23.14 -0.97 16.97
N PRO A 80 23.55 -2.08 17.61
CA PRO A 80 23.31 -2.33 19.04
C PRO A 80 24.13 -1.43 19.98
N ARG A 81 25.15 -0.71 19.50
CA ARG A 81 25.96 0.16 20.36
C ARG A 81 25.20 1.40 20.84
N VAL A 82 24.12 1.77 20.15
CA VAL A 82 23.30 2.93 20.47
C VAL A 82 21.90 2.50 20.95
N GLY A 83 21.43 3.10 22.03
CA GLY A 83 20.02 3.12 22.41
C GLY A 83 19.42 4.44 21.97
N TYR A 84 18.38 4.39 21.14
CA TYR A 84 17.73 5.59 20.63
C TYR A 84 16.26 5.64 21.03
N MET A 85 15.87 6.72 21.68
CA MET A 85 14.49 7.06 21.97
C MET A 85 14.13 8.35 21.20
N PRO A 86 13.31 8.26 20.14
CA PRO A 86 12.87 9.43 19.39
C PRO A 86 11.86 10.28 20.16
N GLN A 87 11.58 11.48 19.63
CA GLN A 87 10.54 12.36 20.17
C GLN A 87 9.14 11.75 19.98
N ASP A 88 8.89 11.10 18.85
CA ASP A 88 7.70 10.26 18.67
C ASP A 88 7.82 8.98 19.49
N ILE A 89 6.69 8.35 19.80
CA ILE A 89 6.68 7.14 20.63
C ILE A 89 7.41 5.98 19.92
N ALA A 90 7.23 5.87 18.60
CA ALA A 90 7.89 4.89 17.74
C ALA A 90 7.75 3.45 18.26
N LEU A 91 6.51 3.06 18.58
CA LEU A 91 6.12 1.72 19.00
C LEU A 91 4.88 1.25 18.20
N VAL A 92 4.73 -0.05 18.03
CA VAL A 92 3.59 -0.66 17.35
C VAL A 92 2.37 -0.67 18.28
N GLY A 93 1.25 -0.05 17.89
CA GLY A 93 0.06 0.07 18.74
C GLY A 93 -0.58 -1.26 19.13
N GLU A 94 -0.51 -2.27 18.25
CA GLU A 94 -1.04 -3.63 18.43
C GLU A 94 -0.20 -4.51 19.37
N PHE A 95 0.97 -4.04 19.79
CA PHE A 95 1.80 -4.77 20.74
C PHE A 95 1.29 -4.64 22.17
N THR A 96 1.55 -5.67 22.97
CA THR A 96 1.49 -5.53 24.42
C THR A 96 2.76 -4.84 24.93
N VAL A 97 2.74 -4.38 26.19
CA VAL A 97 3.92 -3.80 26.86
C VAL A 97 5.12 -4.75 26.77
N LYS A 98 4.87 -6.04 27.06
CA LYS A 98 5.88 -7.09 26.99
C LYS A 98 6.40 -7.28 25.56
N ASP A 99 5.50 -7.38 24.57
CA ASP A 99 5.91 -7.59 23.18
C ASP A 99 6.83 -6.50 22.65
N ALA A 100 6.58 -5.23 23.01
CA ALA A 100 7.40 -4.11 22.56
C ALA A 100 8.85 -4.21 23.04
N ILE A 101 9.07 -4.54 24.31
CA ILE A 101 10.43 -4.66 24.87
C ILE A 101 11.14 -5.90 24.29
N TYR A 102 10.42 -7.02 24.17
CA TYR A 102 10.98 -8.25 23.59
C TYR A 102 11.33 -8.10 22.12
N TYR A 103 10.55 -7.35 21.35
CA TYR A 103 10.85 -7.06 19.95
C TYR A 103 12.21 -6.36 19.80
N PHE A 104 12.46 -5.30 20.57
CA PHE A 104 13.76 -4.60 20.51
C PHE A 104 14.89 -5.48 21.03
N GLY A 105 14.70 -6.22 22.12
CA GLY A 105 15.69 -7.18 22.61
C GLY A 105 16.09 -8.22 21.54
N ARG A 106 15.11 -8.74 20.78
CA ARG A 106 15.36 -9.69 19.68
C ARG A 106 16.03 -9.04 18.47
N ILE A 107 15.70 -7.79 18.14
CA ILE A 107 16.40 -7.03 17.08
C ILE A 107 17.88 -6.83 17.42
N PHE A 108 18.18 -6.56 18.69
CA PHE A 108 19.54 -6.45 19.20
C PHE A 108 20.23 -7.81 19.43
N GLU A 109 19.59 -8.92 19.02
CA GLU A 109 20.13 -10.28 19.08
C GLU A 109 20.45 -10.75 20.51
N MET A 110 19.69 -10.26 21.50
CA MET A 110 19.80 -10.71 22.89
C MET A 110 19.22 -12.12 23.08
N GLU A 111 19.79 -12.85 24.05
CA GLU A 111 19.20 -14.10 24.53
C GLU A 111 17.90 -13.82 25.30
N GLU A 112 16.89 -14.68 25.12
CA GLU A 112 15.56 -14.49 25.72
C GLU A 112 15.61 -14.44 27.26
N SER A 113 16.48 -15.24 27.90
CA SER A 113 16.72 -15.20 29.35
C SER A 113 17.23 -13.83 29.84
N LEU A 114 18.08 -13.17 29.05
CA LEU A 114 18.61 -11.85 29.36
C LEU A 114 17.57 -10.77 29.13
N ILE A 115 16.73 -10.90 28.09
CA ILE A 115 15.59 -10.02 27.84
C ILE A 115 14.64 -10.07 29.03
N ASP A 116 14.30 -11.27 29.53
CA ASP A 116 13.42 -11.46 30.69
C ASP A 116 13.95 -10.75 31.94
N LYS A 117 15.25 -10.93 32.22
CA LYS A 117 15.91 -10.27 33.37
C LYS A 117 15.85 -8.76 33.25
N ARG A 118 16.24 -8.21 32.09
CA ARG A 118 16.22 -6.77 31.82
C ARG A 118 14.81 -6.20 31.82
N TYR A 119 13.83 -6.96 31.35
CA TYR A 119 12.42 -6.59 31.39
C TYR A 119 11.96 -6.38 32.84
N GLN A 120 12.24 -7.31 33.75
CA GLN A 120 11.82 -7.19 35.16
C GLN A 120 12.48 -6.00 35.88
N GLU A 121 13.77 -5.77 35.62
CA GLU A 121 14.51 -4.62 36.12
C GLU A 121 13.87 -3.29 35.65
N LEU A 122 13.61 -3.17 34.35
CA LEU A 122 13.03 -1.96 33.75
C LEU A 122 11.55 -1.78 34.09
N HIS A 123 10.80 -2.87 34.26
CA HIS A 123 9.41 -2.86 34.66
C HIS A 123 9.23 -2.23 36.04
N THR A 124 10.07 -2.65 36.99
CA THR A 124 10.09 -2.12 38.36
C THR A 124 10.58 -0.67 38.38
N LEU A 125 11.66 -0.37 37.67
CA LEU A 125 12.25 0.97 37.64
C LEU A 125 11.30 2.04 37.08
N LEU A 126 10.64 1.72 35.96
CA LEU A 126 9.84 2.67 35.18
C LEU A 126 8.34 2.57 35.49
N GLU A 127 7.93 1.76 36.46
CA GLU A 127 6.54 1.51 36.82
C GLU A 127 5.69 1.23 35.56
N LEU A 128 6.13 0.23 34.79
CA LEU A 128 5.49 -0.09 33.51
C LEU A 128 4.05 -0.59 33.71
N PRO A 129 3.14 -0.30 32.77
CA PRO A 129 1.78 -0.83 32.81
C PRO A 129 1.74 -2.36 32.73
N PRO A 130 0.59 -2.99 33.02
CA PRO A 130 0.45 -4.45 33.00
C PRO A 130 0.89 -5.07 31.67
N ASP A 131 1.56 -6.22 31.75
CA ASP A 131 2.23 -6.92 30.65
C ASP A 131 1.35 -7.15 29.41
N GLU A 132 0.08 -7.51 29.62
CA GLU A 132 -0.87 -7.88 28.57
C GLU A 132 -1.60 -6.67 27.95
N ARG A 133 -1.41 -5.47 28.51
CA ARG A 133 -2.09 -4.27 28.01
C ARG A 133 -1.53 -3.87 26.65
N TYR A 134 -2.41 -3.66 25.67
CA TYR A 134 -2.02 -3.13 24.37
C TYR A 134 -1.54 -1.68 24.46
N LEU A 135 -0.49 -1.34 23.70
CA LEU A 135 0.10 0.00 23.70
C LEU A 135 -0.87 1.07 23.22
N LYS A 136 -1.72 0.77 22.24
CA LYS A 136 -2.80 1.69 21.81
C LYS A 136 -3.81 2.04 22.92
N ASN A 137 -3.89 1.23 23.99
CA ASN A 137 -4.75 1.45 25.15
C ASN A 137 -4.01 2.06 26.35
N CYS A 138 -2.72 2.38 26.21
CA CYS A 138 -1.90 3.04 27.22
C CYS A 138 -1.98 4.57 27.06
N SER A 139 -1.83 5.31 28.16
CA SER A 139 -1.70 6.78 28.08
C SER A 139 -0.38 7.18 27.41
N GLY A 140 -0.28 8.41 26.90
CA GLY A 140 0.96 8.90 26.28
C GLY A 140 2.18 8.80 27.21
N GLY A 141 2.01 9.12 28.49
CA GLY A 141 3.06 8.94 29.50
C GLY A 141 3.46 7.47 29.69
N GLN A 142 2.51 6.54 29.75
CA GLN A 142 2.80 5.11 29.82
C GLN A 142 3.56 4.61 28.58
N GLN A 143 3.12 5.01 27.39
CA GLN A 143 3.80 4.66 26.14
C GLN A 143 5.23 5.23 26.09
N ARG A 144 5.44 6.45 26.63
CA ARG A 144 6.76 7.07 26.78
C ARG A 144 7.69 6.23 27.64
N ARG A 145 7.21 5.73 28.78
CA ARG A 145 7.97 4.85 29.67
C ARG A 145 8.35 3.52 29.02
N VAL A 146 7.42 2.92 28.26
CA VAL A 146 7.73 1.71 27.48
C VAL A 146 8.77 2.01 26.39
N SER A 147 8.66 3.15 25.72
CA SER A 147 9.62 3.57 24.70
C SER A 147 11.01 3.78 25.29
N LEU A 148 11.11 4.36 26.48
CA LEU A 148 12.35 4.49 27.24
C LEU A 148 12.92 3.11 27.61
N ALA A 149 12.09 2.21 28.16
CA ALA A 149 12.50 0.85 28.49
C ALA A 149 13.08 0.10 27.27
N ALA A 150 12.43 0.22 26.12
CA ALA A 150 12.87 -0.39 24.87
C ALA A 150 14.23 0.14 24.37
N SER A 151 14.62 1.37 24.72
CA SER A 151 15.95 1.93 24.39
C SER A 151 17.06 1.47 25.34
N LEU A 152 16.71 0.97 26.53
CA LEU A 152 17.63 0.56 27.59
C LEU A 152 17.83 -0.97 27.68
N VAL A 153 16.96 -1.76 27.03
CA VAL A 153 16.90 -3.22 27.19
C VAL A 153 18.25 -3.90 26.92
N HIS A 154 19.00 -3.44 25.91
CA HIS A 154 20.22 -4.08 25.40
C HIS A 154 21.53 -3.53 25.97
N ASN A 155 21.50 -2.65 26.98
CA ASN A 155 22.68 -2.03 27.60
C ASN A 155 23.63 -1.35 26.59
N PRO A 156 23.19 -0.28 25.91
CA PRO A 156 24.00 0.41 24.92
C PRO A 156 25.21 1.13 25.52
N GLU A 157 26.25 1.35 24.72
CA GLU A 157 27.40 2.22 25.07
C GLU A 157 27.03 3.71 24.97
N LEU A 158 26.14 4.06 24.04
CA LEU A 158 25.61 5.41 23.82
C LEU A 158 24.09 5.40 23.93
N LEU A 159 23.53 6.19 24.84
CA LEU A 159 22.09 6.39 24.95
C LEU A 159 21.73 7.78 24.46
N ILE A 160 20.85 7.88 23.47
CA ILE A 160 20.33 9.14 22.93
C ILE A 160 18.83 9.18 23.14
N MET A 161 18.36 10.16 23.91
CA MET A 161 16.95 10.31 24.24
C MET A 161 16.47 11.71 23.88
N ASP A 162 15.49 11.77 22.99
CA ASP A 162 14.84 13.02 22.63
C ASP A 162 13.62 13.24 23.53
N GLU A 163 13.70 14.14 24.52
CA GLU A 163 12.63 14.51 25.46
C GLU A 163 12.03 13.35 26.31
N PRO A 164 12.83 12.50 26.96
CA PRO A 164 12.33 11.26 27.58
C PRO A 164 11.37 11.46 28.77
N THR A 165 11.43 12.61 29.45
CA THR A 165 10.71 12.91 30.70
C THR A 165 9.41 13.70 30.50
N VAL A 166 9.07 14.07 29.26
CA VAL A 166 7.84 14.80 28.94
C VAL A 166 6.60 13.96 29.27
N GLY A 167 5.68 14.52 30.05
CA GLY A 167 4.47 13.83 30.50
C GLY A 167 4.69 12.77 31.59
N VAL A 168 5.90 12.70 32.17
CA VAL A 168 6.22 11.86 33.33
C VAL A 168 6.14 12.70 34.60
N ASP A 169 5.62 12.10 35.66
CA ASP A 169 5.49 12.73 36.97
C ASP A 169 6.88 13.07 37.58
N PRO A 170 6.97 14.10 38.44
CA PRO A 170 8.26 14.55 38.98
C PRO A 170 9.02 13.49 39.80
N VAL A 171 8.31 12.61 40.50
CA VAL A 171 8.93 11.58 41.35
C VAL A 171 9.62 10.53 40.50
N LEU A 172 8.93 10.02 39.49
CA LEU A 172 9.45 9.04 38.56
C LEU A 172 10.54 9.62 37.67
N ARG A 173 10.41 10.88 37.25
CA ARG A 173 11.46 11.63 36.56
C ARG A 173 12.75 11.66 37.38
N ASN A 174 12.67 11.93 38.68
CA ASN A 174 13.84 11.92 39.55
C ASN A 174 14.47 10.52 39.65
N ARG A 175 13.64 9.46 39.74
CA ARG A 175 14.14 8.07 39.70
C ARG A 175 14.85 7.74 38.38
N ILE A 176 14.30 8.17 37.24
CA ILE A 176 14.92 7.98 35.92
C ILE A 176 16.29 8.67 35.89
N TRP A 177 16.38 9.93 36.32
CA TRP A 177 17.63 10.68 36.37
C TRP A 177 18.67 10.01 37.28
N ASN A 178 18.29 9.59 38.48
CA ASN A 178 19.17 8.85 39.38
C ASN A 178 19.71 7.57 38.73
N HIS A 179 18.86 6.83 38.03
CA HIS A 179 19.29 5.64 37.30
C HIS A 179 20.25 5.98 36.15
N LEU A 180 20.00 7.04 35.39
CA LEU A 180 20.92 7.50 34.33
C LEU A 180 22.30 7.86 34.89
N VAL A 181 22.35 8.56 36.04
CA VAL A 181 23.60 8.88 36.73
C VAL A 181 24.31 7.62 37.21
N GLU A 182 23.57 6.65 37.74
CA GLU A 182 24.11 5.38 38.21
C GLU A 182 24.75 4.57 37.06
N ILE A 183 24.03 4.35 35.96
CA ILE A 183 24.55 3.56 34.83
C ILE A 183 25.72 4.26 34.14
N THR A 184 25.70 5.61 34.11
CA THR A 184 26.81 6.40 33.56
C THR A 184 28.08 6.20 34.39
N ARG A 185 27.97 6.23 35.73
CA ARG A 185 29.11 6.02 36.65
C ARG A 185 29.59 4.57 36.71
N GLN A 186 28.68 3.60 36.81
CA GLN A 186 29.03 2.20 37.04
C GLN A 186 29.41 1.46 35.75
N GLN A 187 28.76 1.78 34.63
CA GLN A 187 28.87 1.04 33.37
C GLN A 187 29.56 1.85 32.27
N ASN A 188 30.00 3.08 32.56
CA ASN A 188 30.66 3.99 31.62
C ASN A 188 29.84 4.27 30.35
N ILE A 189 28.50 4.28 30.48
CA ILE A 189 27.57 4.59 29.40
C ILE A 189 27.57 6.10 29.16
N SER A 190 27.59 6.51 27.90
CA SER A 190 27.50 7.93 27.52
C SER A 190 26.05 8.27 27.21
N VAL A 191 25.52 9.36 27.77
CA VAL A 191 24.10 9.71 27.62
C VAL A 191 23.96 11.09 26.98
N ILE A 192 23.14 11.20 25.95
CA ILE A 192 22.71 12.48 25.36
C ILE A 192 21.21 12.60 25.58
N ILE A 193 20.79 13.64 26.29
CA ILE A 193 19.39 13.92 26.58
C ILE A 193 19.02 15.31 26.07
N THR A 194 17.91 15.41 25.36
CA THR A 194 17.26 16.71 25.12
C THR A 194 16.09 16.83 26.08
N THR A 195 15.83 18.05 26.55
CA THR A 195 14.67 18.32 27.38
C THR A 195 14.25 19.77 27.21
N HIS A 196 12.96 20.02 27.39
CA HIS A 196 12.41 21.37 27.49
C HIS A 196 12.43 21.90 28.93
N TYR A 197 12.65 21.02 29.92
CA TYR A 197 12.81 21.40 31.31
C TYR A 197 14.28 21.66 31.60
N ILE A 198 14.72 22.91 31.41
CA ILE A 198 16.13 23.32 31.50
C ILE A 198 16.76 22.89 32.83
N GLU A 199 16.03 23.01 33.94
CA GLU A 199 16.50 22.63 35.28
C GLU A 199 16.78 21.12 35.45
N GLU A 200 16.22 20.23 34.62
CA GLU A 200 16.57 18.80 34.67
C GLU A 200 18.05 18.58 34.34
N CYS A 201 18.60 19.37 33.44
CA CYS A 201 19.99 19.26 33.03
C CYS A 201 20.98 19.81 34.07
N ARG A 202 20.52 20.31 35.22
CA ARG A 202 21.40 20.66 36.34
C ARG A 202 22.19 19.47 36.88
N GLN A 203 21.66 18.26 36.74
CA GLN A 203 22.33 17.01 37.11
C GLN A 203 23.27 16.48 36.03
N ALA A 204 23.27 17.06 34.84
CA ALA A 204 24.15 16.64 33.75
C ALA A 204 25.60 17.07 34.01
N ASN A 205 26.54 16.30 33.50
CA ASN A 205 27.97 16.65 33.60
C ASN A 205 28.30 17.85 32.73
N LYS A 206 27.69 17.91 31.53
CA LYS A 206 27.92 18.96 30.53
C LYS A 206 26.61 19.32 29.86
N ILE A 207 26.42 20.59 29.53
CA ILE A 207 25.23 21.07 28.82
C ILE A 207 25.61 21.89 27.59
N GLY A 208 24.87 21.66 26.51
CA GLY A 208 24.93 22.44 25.29
C GLY A 208 23.67 23.28 25.12
N LEU A 209 23.83 24.61 25.02
CA LEU A 209 22.72 25.54 24.83
C LEU A 209 22.61 25.89 23.35
N MET A 210 21.54 25.46 22.67
CA MET A 210 21.39 25.58 21.22
C MET A 210 20.26 26.55 20.83
N ARG A 211 20.55 27.45 19.89
CA ARG A 211 19.56 28.37 19.29
C ARG A 211 19.90 28.62 17.82
N GLU A 212 18.87 28.64 16.97
CA GLU A 212 18.99 28.92 15.52
C GLU A 212 20.08 28.10 14.80
N GLY A 213 20.20 26.82 15.13
CA GLY A 213 21.17 25.93 14.49
C GLY A 213 22.62 26.08 14.96
N ARG A 214 22.87 26.90 15.99
CA ARG A 214 24.20 27.14 16.57
C ARG A 214 24.22 26.78 18.06
N LEU A 215 25.40 26.41 18.55
CA LEU A 215 25.65 26.21 19.98
C LEU A 215 26.14 27.54 20.58
N LEU A 216 25.41 28.06 21.56
CA LEU A 216 25.70 29.33 22.24
C LEU A 216 26.75 29.17 23.34
N ALA A 217 26.69 28.03 24.04
CA ALA A 217 27.63 27.66 25.08
C ALA A 217 27.64 26.13 25.23
N GLU A 218 28.78 25.59 25.65
CA GLU A 218 28.98 24.16 25.89
C GLU A 218 29.89 23.97 27.11
N GLU A 219 29.30 23.80 28.29
CA GLU A 219 30.05 23.74 29.54
C GLU A 219 29.28 22.99 30.64
N SER A 220 29.93 22.74 31.79
CA SER A 220 29.23 22.18 32.96
C SER A 220 28.19 23.16 33.53
N PRO A 221 27.04 22.67 34.05
CA PRO A 221 25.99 23.53 34.62
C PRO A 221 26.50 24.48 35.71
N SER A 222 27.31 23.97 36.64
CA SER A 222 27.90 24.75 37.73
C SER A 222 28.81 25.86 37.21
N ARG A 223 29.62 25.58 36.19
CA ARG A 223 30.51 26.58 35.59
C ARG A 223 29.74 27.68 34.87
N LEU A 224 28.67 27.33 34.17
CA LEU A 224 27.80 28.31 33.50
C LEU A 224 27.09 29.23 34.50
N LEU A 225 26.57 28.70 35.61
CA LEU A 225 25.96 29.52 36.66
C LEU A 225 26.97 30.51 37.26
N THR A 226 28.21 30.08 37.50
CA THR A 226 29.28 30.95 38.00
C THR A 226 29.71 31.99 36.96
N LEU A 227 29.91 31.59 35.70
CA LEU A 227 30.36 32.50 34.62
C LEU A 227 29.38 33.63 34.34
N PHE A 228 28.07 33.36 34.46
CA PHE A 228 27.01 34.33 34.20
C PHE A 228 26.39 34.91 35.47
N ASN A 229 26.94 34.59 36.65
CA ASN A 229 26.47 35.03 37.97
C ASN A 229 24.93 34.95 38.10
N SER A 230 24.37 33.78 37.79
CA SER A 230 22.92 33.52 37.72
C SER A 230 22.54 32.38 38.67
N GLU A 231 21.31 32.40 39.20
CA GLU A 231 20.81 31.37 40.11
C GLU A 231 20.22 30.15 39.37
N THR A 232 19.69 30.36 38.17
CA THR A 232 19.03 29.33 37.34
C THR A 232 19.71 29.20 35.98
N LEU A 233 19.62 28.01 35.37
CA LEU A 233 20.13 27.78 34.02
C LEU A 233 19.27 28.49 32.96
N GLU A 234 18.01 28.76 33.30
CA GLU A 234 17.07 29.51 32.47
C GLU A 234 17.53 30.96 32.27
N ASP A 235 18.00 31.63 33.33
CA ASP A 235 18.54 32.99 33.27
C ASP A 235 19.81 33.06 32.41
N VAL A 236 20.68 32.04 32.50
CA VAL A 236 21.87 31.92 31.66
C VAL A 236 21.46 31.80 30.19
N PHE A 237 20.50 30.92 29.89
CA PHE A 237 20.00 30.73 28.53
C PHE A 237 19.35 32.01 27.97
N LEU A 238 18.59 32.73 28.77
CA LEU A 238 17.98 34.01 28.41
C LEU A 238 19.04 35.08 28.12
N THR A 239 20.07 35.16 28.95
CA THR A 239 21.18 36.12 28.79
C THR A 239 21.94 35.87 27.49
N LEU A 240 22.30 34.61 27.22
CA LEU A 240 22.93 34.22 25.96
C LEU A 240 22.04 34.47 24.75
N SER A 241 20.75 34.21 24.89
CA SER A 241 19.73 34.46 23.87
C SER A 241 19.62 35.94 23.51
N ARG A 242 19.60 36.84 24.49
CA ARG A 242 19.59 38.29 24.25
C ARG A 242 20.89 38.78 23.59
N ARG A 243 22.05 38.28 24.04
CA ARG A 243 23.34 38.61 23.43
C ARG A 243 23.43 38.20 21.95
N GLN A 244 22.81 37.08 21.59
CA GLN A 244 22.70 36.66 20.19
C GLN A 244 21.83 37.63 19.36
N GLU A 245 20.68 38.05 19.87
CA GLU A 245 19.79 39.01 19.19
C GLU A 245 20.46 40.37 18.99
N GLU A 246 21.26 40.81 19.97
CA GLU A 246 22.05 42.04 19.88
C GLU A 246 23.28 41.92 18.95
N GLY A 247 23.54 40.74 18.36
CA GLY A 247 24.72 40.49 17.53
C GLY A 247 26.04 40.46 18.30
N LYS A 248 26.00 40.37 19.65
CA LYS A 248 27.15 40.39 20.57
C LYS A 248 27.47 38.99 21.10
N LEU A 249 27.40 37.96 20.26
CA LEU A 249 27.89 36.64 20.65
C LEU A 249 29.42 36.70 20.76
N PRO A 250 30.01 36.29 21.90
CA PRO A 250 31.44 36.01 21.91
C PRO A 250 31.72 34.92 20.87
N ALA A 251 32.83 35.03 20.14
CA ALA A 251 33.32 33.92 19.34
C ALA A 251 33.44 32.71 20.28
N VAL A 252 33.02 31.52 19.83
CA VAL A 252 33.03 30.26 20.62
C VAL A 252 34.41 29.95 21.23
N SER A 253 35.47 30.60 20.75
CA SER A 253 36.85 30.54 21.24
C SER A 253 37.23 31.55 22.34
N SER A 254 36.31 32.39 22.85
CA SER A 254 36.66 33.49 23.78
C SER A 254 35.90 33.48 25.11
N LEU A 255 35.42 32.31 25.56
CA LEU A 255 35.12 32.12 26.98
C LEU A 255 36.46 31.98 27.72
N PRO A 256 36.72 32.74 28.80
CA PRO A 256 38.01 32.69 29.48
C PRO A 256 38.22 31.29 30.07
N ILE A 257 39.20 30.57 29.51
CA ILE A 257 39.84 29.44 30.16
C ILE A 257 40.58 30.05 31.36
N VAL A 258 40.03 29.87 32.55
CA VAL A 258 40.80 30.09 33.78
C VAL A 258 41.65 28.84 33.93
N ASP A 259 42.96 29.03 33.86
CA ASP A 259 43.99 28.01 34.02
C ASP A 259 43.85 27.32 35.40
N ASP A 260 43.62 26.01 35.40
CA ASP A 260 43.47 25.17 36.61
C ASP A 260 44.82 24.84 37.28
N GLN A 261 45.81 25.76 37.21
CA GLN A 261 47.16 25.50 37.74
C GLN A 261 47.66 26.43 38.85
N ASN A 262 46.86 27.32 39.43
CA ASN A 262 47.29 28.02 40.65
C ASN A 262 46.16 28.26 41.63
N ASN A 263 45.98 27.30 42.54
CA ASN A 263 45.18 27.46 43.75
C ASN A 263 45.90 28.36 44.78
N SER A 264 45.97 29.66 44.51
CA SER A 264 46.26 30.66 45.54
C SER A 264 45.64 32.02 45.19
N VAL A 265 44.57 32.39 45.91
CA VAL A 265 44.18 33.80 46.03
C VAL A 265 44.97 34.37 47.20
N ILE A 266 45.95 35.21 46.90
CA ILE A 266 46.65 36.05 47.88
C ILE A 266 45.77 37.27 48.11
N VAL A 267 45.19 37.40 49.31
CA VAL A 267 44.60 38.68 49.76
C VAL A 267 45.69 39.45 50.49
N THR A 268 46.10 40.59 49.93
CA THR A 268 46.93 41.58 50.61
C THR A 268 46.04 42.60 51.32
N ASP A 269 46.04 42.59 52.65
CA ASP A 269 45.68 43.76 53.45
C ASP A 269 46.94 44.61 53.72
N ASN A 270 46.75 45.93 53.85
CA ASN A 270 47.77 46.98 53.85
C ASN A 270 48.80 46.97 55.00
N THR A 271 48.94 45.86 55.75
CA THR A 271 49.92 45.73 56.84
C THR A 271 50.53 44.33 56.94
N GLY A 272 51.03 43.79 55.82
CA GLY A 272 52.28 43.01 55.76
C GLY A 272 52.53 41.82 56.71
N SER A 273 51.53 41.06 57.16
CA SER A 273 51.74 39.81 57.93
C SER A 273 51.00 38.62 57.29
N ARG A 274 51.69 37.48 57.19
CA ARG A 274 51.24 36.22 56.55
C ARG A 274 50.73 35.23 57.61
N THR A 275 49.50 34.74 57.44
CA THR A 275 48.97 33.61 58.22
C THR A 275 48.26 32.62 57.31
N SER A 276 48.70 31.36 57.34
CA SER A 276 48.11 30.22 56.63
C SER A 276 47.02 29.56 57.47
N VAL A 277 45.84 29.33 56.89
CA VAL A 277 44.79 28.49 57.47
C VAL A 277 44.52 27.33 56.51
N ALA A 278 44.64 26.11 57.01
CA ALA A 278 44.43 24.88 56.26
C ALA A 278 42.95 24.48 56.26
N THR A 279 42.46 23.97 55.12
CA THR A 279 41.27 23.10 55.09
C THR A 279 41.25 22.17 53.86
N VAL A 280 41.34 20.87 54.19
CA VAL A 280 40.56 19.71 53.69
C VAL A 280 40.71 19.25 52.21
N SER A 281 41.55 18.22 52.09
CA SER A 281 41.57 17.05 51.17
C SER A 281 40.59 16.99 49.99
N THR A 282 41.14 17.10 48.78
CA THR A 282 40.65 16.45 47.56
C THR A 282 41.13 15.00 47.51
N PHE A 283 40.19 14.08 47.29
CA PHE A 283 40.42 12.64 47.12
C PHE A 283 41.10 12.38 45.76
N GLU A 284 42.20 11.64 45.78
CA GLU A 284 42.89 11.11 44.60
C GLU A 284 42.05 10.00 43.94
N ILE A 285 41.81 10.12 42.63
CA ILE A 285 41.32 9.00 41.81
C ILE A 285 42.55 8.21 41.35
N GLY A 286 42.75 7.05 41.95
CA GLY A 286 43.81 6.11 41.60
C GLY A 286 43.63 5.60 40.16
N HIS A 287 44.73 5.66 39.39
CA HIS A 287 44.90 4.85 38.19
C HIS A 287 44.97 3.37 38.58
N GLY A 288 43.85 2.67 38.41
CA GLY A 288 43.75 1.22 38.53
C GLY A 288 43.71 0.56 37.15
N SER A 289 44.86 0.05 36.73
CA SER A 289 45.04 -0.84 35.57
C SER A 289 44.22 -2.13 35.75
N THR A 290 43.59 -2.62 34.68
CA THR A 290 43.66 -4.03 34.24
C THR A 290 42.91 -4.23 32.92
N ASP A 291 43.70 -4.29 31.84
CA ASP A 291 43.36 -4.96 30.59
C ASP A 291 43.10 -6.45 30.85
N ILE A 292 41.85 -6.89 31.00
CA ILE A 292 41.40 -8.25 30.65
C ILE A 292 39.89 -8.19 30.39
N LEU A 293 39.45 -8.08 29.12
CA LEU A 293 38.17 -8.61 28.57
C LEU A 293 37.80 -8.06 27.17
N THR A 294 38.76 -7.65 26.33
CA THR A 294 38.47 -7.38 24.91
C THR A 294 38.52 -8.66 24.08
N LYS A 295 37.55 -9.56 24.29
CA LYS A 295 37.18 -10.54 23.24
C LYS A 295 36.35 -9.79 22.17
N LYS A 296 37.03 -8.94 21.40
CA LYS A 296 36.48 -8.22 20.25
C LYS A 296 36.12 -9.25 19.18
N LYS A 297 34.91 -9.80 19.26
CA LYS A 297 34.30 -10.52 18.13
C LYS A 297 34.15 -9.47 17.04
N SER A 298 35.01 -9.53 16.02
CA SER A 298 34.93 -8.61 14.89
C SER A 298 33.52 -8.69 14.32
N LEU A 299 32.74 -7.62 14.46
CA LEU A 299 31.47 -7.46 13.79
C LEU A 299 31.78 -7.43 12.29
N LYS A 300 31.68 -8.61 11.66
CA LYS A 300 31.71 -8.73 10.21
C LYS A 300 30.58 -7.87 9.68
N THR A 301 30.94 -6.77 9.03
CA THR A 301 30.07 -6.03 8.13
C THR A 301 29.78 -6.94 6.96
N SER A 302 28.77 -7.77 7.14
CA SER A 302 28.19 -8.53 6.06
C SER A 302 26.86 -7.88 5.73
N ASN A 303 26.71 -7.40 4.51
CA ASN A 303 25.42 -7.08 3.88
C ASN A 303 24.49 -8.33 3.78
N SER A 304 24.70 -9.34 4.61
CA SER A 304 23.87 -10.54 4.67
C SER A 304 22.70 -10.30 5.62
N LEU A 305 21.52 -10.65 5.13
CA LEU A 305 20.29 -10.78 5.90
C LEU A 305 20.54 -11.55 7.21
N ASN A 306 20.22 -10.94 8.35
CA ASN A 306 20.35 -11.63 9.64
C ASN A 306 19.07 -12.38 9.96
N LYS A 307 19.16 -13.71 10.05
CA LYS A 307 18.02 -14.59 10.32
C LYS A 307 17.31 -14.27 11.64
N SER A 308 18.05 -13.87 12.68
CA SER A 308 17.47 -13.51 13.98
C SER A 308 16.60 -12.26 13.90
N ARG A 309 17.13 -11.21 13.26
CA ARG A 309 16.41 -9.94 13.02
C ARG A 309 15.19 -10.14 12.13
N MET A 310 15.34 -10.90 11.04
CA MET A 310 14.21 -11.26 10.18
C MET A 310 13.12 -12.02 10.93
N LYS A 311 13.48 -12.96 11.81
CA LYS A 311 12.51 -13.66 12.66
C LYS A 311 11.77 -12.70 13.59
N ALA A 312 12.47 -11.73 14.19
CA ALA A 312 11.86 -10.71 15.05
C ALA A 312 10.89 -9.80 14.29
N LEU A 313 11.27 -9.36 13.07
CA LEU A 313 10.42 -8.56 12.18
C LEU A 313 9.20 -9.35 11.68
N LEU A 314 9.36 -10.64 11.37
CA LEU A 314 8.24 -11.51 10.99
C LEU A 314 7.29 -11.72 12.17
N ASP A 315 7.80 -11.96 13.38
CA ASP A 315 6.97 -12.05 14.61
C ASP A 315 6.21 -10.73 14.84
N LYS A 316 6.87 -9.58 14.64
CA LYS A 316 6.24 -8.26 14.71
C LYS A 316 5.08 -8.15 13.74
N ASN A 317 5.35 -8.37 12.45
CA ASN A 317 4.36 -8.21 11.39
C ASN A 317 3.19 -9.19 11.58
N TRP A 318 3.46 -10.43 11.98
CA TRP A 318 2.44 -11.43 12.23
C TRP A 318 1.52 -11.07 13.39
N LYS A 319 2.08 -10.63 14.52
CA LYS A 319 1.30 -10.16 15.68
C LYS A 319 0.48 -8.93 15.35
N GLN A 320 1.06 -7.97 14.63
CA GLN A 320 0.37 -6.77 14.19
C GLN A 320 -0.83 -7.12 13.29
N PHE A 321 -0.64 -8.06 12.37
CA PHE A 321 -1.72 -8.54 11.50
C PHE A 321 -2.81 -9.27 12.28
N TYR A 322 -2.46 -10.32 13.03
CA TYR A 322 -3.43 -11.18 13.73
C TYR A 322 -4.28 -10.42 14.75
N ARG A 323 -3.71 -9.40 15.42
CA ARG A 323 -4.41 -8.59 16.40
C ARG A 323 -5.25 -7.48 15.80
N ASN A 324 -5.11 -7.21 14.51
CA ASN A 324 -5.98 -6.30 13.77
C ASN A 324 -7.17 -7.07 13.17
N VAL A 325 -8.08 -7.52 14.05
CA VAL A 325 -9.26 -8.32 13.68
C VAL A 325 -10.13 -7.61 12.65
N THR A 326 -10.33 -6.30 12.81
CA THR A 326 -11.09 -5.49 11.85
C THR A 326 -10.46 -5.52 10.47
N GLY A 327 -9.13 -5.33 10.39
CA GLY A 327 -8.39 -5.41 9.14
C GLY A 327 -8.51 -6.77 8.46
N ILE A 328 -8.41 -7.87 9.21
CA ILE A 328 -8.55 -9.24 8.70
C ILE A 328 -9.95 -9.48 8.14
N PHE A 329 -11.00 -9.06 8.87
CA PHE A 329 -12.37 -9.22 8.41
C PHE A 329 -12.61 -8.52 7.08
N PHE A 330 -12.18 -7.25 6.95
CA PHE A 330 -12.31 -6.52 5.68
C PHE A 330 -11.49 -7.15 4.57
N LEU A 331 -10.26 -7.60 4.87
CA LEU A 331 -9.38 -8.24 3.91
C LEU A 331 -9.99 -9.51 3.31
N MET A 332 -10.65 -10.34 4.12
CA MET A 332 -11.29 -11.59 3.67
C MET A 332 -12.67 -11.36 3.08
N THR A 333 -13.36 -10.26 3.39
CA THR A 333 -14.73 -10.04 2.90
C THR A 333 -14.75 -9.25 1.60
N PHE A 334 -13.77 -8.36 1.41
CA PHE A 334 -13.75 -7.43 0.29
C PHE A 334 -13.60 -8.12 -1.08
N PRO A 335 -12.74 -9.14 -1.29
CA PRO A 335 -12.65 -9.84 -2.57
C PRO A 335 -13.93 -10.60 -2.92
N ILE A 336 -14.54 -11.31 -1.95
CA ILE A 336 -15.88 -11.90 -2.09
C ILE A 336 -16.90 -10.87 -2.55
N ILE A 337 -16.97 -9.70 -1.90
CA ILE A 337 -17.93 -8.65 -2.27
C ILE A 337 -17.66 -8.14 -3.68
N GLN A 338 -16.40 -7.83 -4.02
CA GLN A 338 -16.03 -7.32 -5.34
C GLN A 338 -16.40 -8.28 -6.46
N VAL A 339 -16.07 -9.57 -6.31
CA VAL A 339 -16.40 -10.59 -7.31
C VAL A 339 -17.90 -10.89 -7.32
N GLY A 340 -18.55 -10.98 -6.16
CA GLY A 340 -19.99 -11.20 -6.08
C GLY A 340 -20.78 -10.11 -6.78
N ILE A 341 -20.43 -8.84 -6.55
CA ILE A 341 -21.01 -7.70 -7.26
C ILE A 341 -20.72 -7.81 -8.76
N PHE A 342 -19.47 -8.09 -9.14
CA PHE A 342 -19.09 -8.24 -10.55
C PHE A 342 -19.92 -9.32 -11.27
N MET A 343 -20.06 -10.52 -10.68
CA MET A 343 -20.82 -11.63 -11.26
C MET A 343 -22.33 -11.37 -11.27
N SER A 344 -22.84 -10.57 -10.34
CA SER A 344 -24.27 -10.25 -10.27
C SER A 344 -24.66 -9.08 -11.18
N ALA A 345 -23.73 -8.15 -11.44
CA ALA A 345 -23.99 -6.92 -12.20
C ALA A 345 -23.65 -7.05 -13.69
N VAL A 346 -22.71 -7.91 -14.06
CA VAL A 346 -22.22 -8.01 -15.44
C VAL A 346 -22.73 -9.31 -16.09
N GLY A 347 -23.09 -9.24 -17.37
CA GLY A 347 -23.22 -10.37 -18.29
C GLY A 347 -24.35 -11.38 -18.04
N GLY A 348 -25.36 -11.04 -17.22
CA GLY A 348 -26.64 -11.77 -17.23
C GLY A 348 -27.49 -11.45 -18.47
N ASP A 349 -28.47 -12.30 -18.75
CA ASP A 349 -29.40 -12.12 -19.88
C ASP A 349 -30.23 -10.84 -19.73
N ILE A 350 -30.35 -10.09 -20.83
CA ILE A 350 -31.22 -8.90 -20.87
C ILE A 350 -32.67 -9.37 -20.96
N LYS A 351 -33.53 -8.84 -20.07
CA LYS A 351 -34.94 -9.24 -19.95
C LYS A 351 -35.87 -8.05 -20.13
N ASN A 352 -37.09 -8.30 -20.61
CA ASN A 352 -38.19 -7.33 -20.68
C ASN A 352 -37.87 -6.04 -21.47
N ILE A 353 -37.21 -6.15 -22.63
CA ILE A 353 -36.99 -5.01 -23.52
C ILE A 353 -38.32 -4.68 -24.23
N PRO A 354 -38.84 -3.45 -24.10
CA PRO A 354 -40.07 -3.05 -24.78
C PRO A 354 -39.83 -2.90 -26.29
N LEU A 355 -40.50 -3.73 -27.08
CA LEU A 355 -40.48 -3.69 -28.55
C LEU A 355 -41.88 -3.36 -29.05
N GLY A 356 -42.01 -2.24 -29.77
CA GLY A 356 -43.26 -1.83 -30.41
C GLY A 356 -43.60 -2.75 -31.57
N ILE A 357 -44.81 -3.28 -31.60
CA ILE A 357 -45.31 -4.15 -32.66
C ILE A 357 -46.48 -3.45 -33.35
N VAL A 358 -46.37 -3.29 -34.67
CA VAL A 358 -47.43 -2.78 -35.54
C VAL A 358 -47.69 -3.86 -36.59
N ASN A 359 -48.88 -4.46 -36.56
CA ASN A 359 -49.26 -5.54 -37.47
C ASN A 359 -50.50 -5.13 -38.27
N ASP A 360 -50.30 -4.67 -39.51
CA ASP A 360 -51.39 -4.25 -40.39
C ASP A 360 -52.07 -5.43 -41.11
N GLU A 361 -51.53 -6.65 -41.01
CA GLU A 361 -52.06 -7.84 -41.69
C GLU A 361 -53.29 -8.43 -40.97
N SER A 362 -53.29 -8.36 -39.65
CA SER A 362 -54.35 -8.94 -38.81
C SER A 362 -55.28 -7.84 -38.31
N MET A 363 -56.59 -8.05 -38.41
CA MET A 363 -57.58 -7.18 -37.76
C MET A 363 -57.52 -7.24 -36.22
N LEU A 364 -56.81 -8.22 -35.65
CA LEU A 364 -56.55 -8.34 -34.22
C LEU A 364 -55.13 -7.90 -33.90
N VAL A 365 -55.03 -6.81 -33.13
CA VAL A 365 -53.78 -6.17 -32.69
C VAL A 365 -52.85 -7.15 -31.93
N ASN A 366 -53.39 -8.05 -31.11
CA ASN A 366 -52.60 -8.91 -30.21
C ASN A 366 -52.55 -10.40 -30.61
N CYS A 367 -53.07 -10.81 -31.77
CA CYS A 367 -53.09 -12.21 -32.23
C CYS A 367 -53.63 -13.26 -31.21
N SER A 368 -54.42 -12.83 -30.21
CA SER A 368 -54.74 -13.61 -29.00
C SER A 368 -55.71 -14.79 -29.19
N ASN A 369 -56.41 -14.86 -30.32
CA ASN A 369 -57.35 -15.94 -30.66
C ASN A 369 -56.82 -16.88 -31.77
N PHE A 370 -55.54 -16.78 -32.12
CA PHE A 370 -54.93 -17.64 -33.14
C PHE A 370 -54.52 -18.99 -32.51
N SER A 371 -55.03 -20.10 -33.07
CA SER A 371 -54.65 -21.45 -32.64
C SER A 371 -53.62 -22.05 -33.60
N ILE A 372 -52.60 -22.72 -33.06
CA ILE A 372 -51.41 -23.26 -33.76
C ILE A 372 -51.75 -24.52 -34.60
N ASN A 373 -52.95 -24.63 -35.16
CA ASN A 373 -53.29 -25.76 -36.03
C ASN A 373 -52.85 -25.47 -37.46
N GLY A 374 -51.53 -25.58 -37.69
CA GLY A 374 -50.87 -25.47 -38.99
C GLY A 374 -50.66 -24.03 -39.48
N SER A 375 -49.41 -23.63 -39.75
CA SER A 375 -49.10 -22.33 -40.36
C SER A 375 -49.21 -22.30 -41.87
N ALA A 376 -49.26 -23.49 -42.44
CA ALA A 376 -49.33 -23.73 -43.84
C ALA A 376 -50.12 -25.01 -44.03
N ILE A 377 -50.97 -25.05 -45.05
CA ILE A 377 -51.68 -26.27 -45.40
C ILE A 377 -51.16 -26.68 -46.78
N PRO A 378 -50.53 -27.86 -46.90
CA PRO A 378 -50.30 -28.42 -48.22
C PRO A 378 -51.66 -28.63 -48.89
N SER A 379 -51.88 -28.02 -50.06
CA SER A 379 -53.08 -28.30 -50.84
C SER A 379 -53.04 -29.75 -51.35
N THR A 380 -54.20 -30.39 -51.41
CA THR A 380 -54.39 -31.76 -51.93
C THR A 380 -54.37 -31.81 -53.47
N ASP A 381 -53.78 -30.81 -54.13
CA ASP A 381 -53.72 -30.74 -55.58
C ASP A 381 -52.50 -31.51 -56.11
N GLU A 382 -52.58 -31.96 -57.36
CA GLU A 382 -51.61 -32.82 -58.06
C GLU A 382 -50.16 -32.25 -58.13
N TYR A 383 -49.98 -31.00 -57.70
CA TYR A 383 -48.73 -30.23 -57.69
C TYR A 383 -48.14 -29.95 -56.29
N GLY A 384 -48.83 -30.29 -55.19
CA GLY A 384 -48.30 -30.16 -53.82
C GLY A 384 -47.93 -28.73 -53.40
N VAL A 385 -48.77 -27.74 -53.71
CA VAL A 385 -48.52 -26.32 -53.40
C VAL A 385 -48.73 -26.05 -51.91
N CYS A 386 -47.78 -25.36 -51.27
CA CYS A 386 -47.89 -25.01 -49.85
C CYS A 386 -48.49 -23.61 -49.69
N HIS A 387 -49.71 -23.53 -49.14
CA HIS A 387 -50.35 -22.24 -48.87
C HIS A 387 -50.08 -21.80 -47.45
N PHE A 388 -49.58 -20.56 -47.29
CA PHE A 388 -49.30 -20.01 -45.99
C PHE A 388 -50.56 -19.43 -45.34
N ARG A 389 -50.63 -19.46 -44.00
CA ARG A 389 -51.73 -18.91 -43.22
C ARG A 389 -51.22 -18.07 -42.07
N ASN A 390 -51.57 -16.78 -42.12
CA ASN A 390 -51.36 -15.81 -41.04
C ASN A 390 -49.94 -15.86 -40.46
N LEU A 391 -48.97 -15.63 -41.35
CA LEU A 391 -47.54 -15.69 -41.06
C LEU A 391 -47.13 -14.66 -40.01
N SER A 392 -47.74 -13.47 -40.00
CA SER A 392 -47.46 -12.42 -39.00
C SER A 392 -47.73 -12.91 -37.58
N CYS A 393 -48.93 -13.41 -37.29
CA CYS A 393 -49.28 -13.85 -35.94
C CYS A 393 -48.41 -15.02 -35.46
N ARG A 394 -48.01 -15.94 -36.34
CA ARG A 394 -47.10 -17.04 -35.97
C ARG A 394 -45.70 -16.53 -35.60
N PHE A 395 -45.17 -15.55 -36.35
CA PHE A 395 -43.88 -14.96 -35.99
C PHE A 395 -43.96 -14.19 -34.67
N LEU A 396 -45.05 -13.45 -34.44
CA LEU A 396 -45.30 -12.75 -33.17
C LEU A 396 -45.39 -13.70 -31.97
N MET A 397 -45.83 -14.95 -32.15
CA MET A 397 -45.77 -15.99 -31.11
C MET A 397 -44.34 -16.51 -30.90
N HIS A 398 -43.54 -16.65 -31.95
CA HIS A 398 -42.11 -17.00 -31.83
C HIS A 398 -41.28 -15.91 -31.15
N LEU A 399 -41.78 -14.67 -31.16
CA LEU A 399 -41.22 -13.55 -30.42
C LEU A 399 -41.53 -13.58 -28.91
N ASP A 400 -42.30 -14.56 -28.40
CA ASP A 400 -42.50 -14.78 -26.97
C ASP A 400 -41.22 -15.31 -26.31
N HIS A 401 -40.30 -14.39 -26.06
CA HIS A 401 -39.00 -14.64 -25.44
C HIS A 401 -38.83 -13.77 -24.20
N PRO A 402 -38.21 -14.25 -23.09
CA PRO A 402 -38.02 -13.45 -21.86
C PRO A 402 -37.30 -12.11 -22.06
N MET A 403 -36.57 -11.98 -23.16
CA MET A 403 -35.88 -10.74 -23.56
C MET A 403 -36.85 -9.68 -24.12
N ILE A 404 -37.95 -10.06 -24.76
CA ILE A 404 -38.80 -9.17 -25.55
C ILE A 404 -40.14 -9.00 -24.85
N HIS A 405 -40.48 -7.76 -24.50
CA HIS A 405 -41.80 -7.36 -24.04
C HIS A 405 -42.53 -6.66 -25.20
N LYS A 406 -43.51 -7.33 -25.78
CA LYS A 406 -44.28 -6.83 -26.92
C LYS A 406 -45.23 -5.71 -26.47
N VAL A 407 -45.11 -4.53 -27.07
CA VAL A 407 -46.03 -3.40 -26.88
C VAL A 407 -46.72 -3.16 -28.21
N TYR A 408 -48.03 -3.35 -28.28
CA TYR A 408 -48.75 -3.25 -29.55
C TYR A 408 -49.27 -1.84 -29.80
N TYR A 409 -49.24 -1.43 -31.08
CA TYR A 409 -49.68 -0.11 -31.55
C TYR A 409 -50.57 -0.26 -32.79
N ASP A 410 -51.57 0.61 -32.90
CA ASP A 410 -52.48 0.63 -34.05
C ASP A 410 -51.88 1.34 -35.27
N LYS A 411 -50.95 2.29 -35.06
CA LYS A 411 -50.33 3.10 -36.12
C LYS A 411 -48.83 3.11 -36.00
N LEU A 412 -48.17 3.02 -37.16
CA LEU A 412 -46.71 3.08 -37.27
C LEU A 412 -46.12 4.41 -36.76
N ASP A 413 -46.78 5.53 -37.04
CA ASP A 413 -46.28 6.85 -36.64
C ASP A 413 -46.30 7.03 -35.12
N GLU A 414 -47.32 6.51 -34.43
CA GLU A 414 -47.42 6.52 -32.97
C GLU A 414 -46.31 5.68 -32.34
N ALA A 415 -46.08 4.48 -32.88
CA ALA A 415 -44.98 3.61 -32.42
C ALA A 415 -43.62 4.29 -32.64
N LYS A 416 -43.39 4.93 -33.79
CA LYS A 416 -42.15 5.66 -34.06
C LYS A 416 -41.98 6.84 -33.13
N GLU A 417 -43.04 7.59 -32.85
CA GLU A 417 -43.02 8.70 -31.90
C GLU A 417 -42.64 8.20 -30.49
N ASP A 418 -43.26 7.11 -30.02
CA ASP A 418 -42.94 6.51 -28.72
C ASP A 418 -41.50 5.96 -28.65
N ALA A 419 -40.97 5.44 -29.76
CA ALA A 419 -39.57 5.05 -29.85
C ALA A 419 -38.64 6.26 -29.75
N THR A 420 -38.96 7.38 -30.42
CA THR A 420 -38.15 8.62 -30.32
C THR A 420 -38.19 9.24 -28.92
N HIS A 421 -39.27 9.04 -28.17
CA HIS A 421 -39.38 9.46 -26.77
C HIS A 421 -38.79 8.45 -25.77
N GLY A 422 -38.23 7.34 -26.24
CA GLY A 422 -37.57 6.32 -25.42
C GLY A 422 -38.52 5.45 -24.59
N LYS A 423 -39.82 5.40 -24.92
CA LYS A 423 -40.78 4.48 -24.25
C LYS A 423 -40.59 3.02 -24.70
N ILE A 424 -40.13 2.82 -25.94
CA ILE A 424 -39.82 1.53 -26.54
C ILE A 424 -38.43 1.58 -27.20
N VAL A 425 -37.74 0.45 -27.27
CA VAL A 425 -36.36 0.35 -27.79
C VAL A 425 -36.33 0.15 -29.31
N GLY A 426 -37.44 -0.28 -29.90
CA GLY A 426 -37.55 -0.42 -31.35
C GLY A 426 -39.00 -0.63 -31.77
N VAL A 427 -39.23 -0.54 -33.07
CA VAL A 427 -40.53 -0.76 -33.71
C VAL A 427 -40.37 -1.82 -34.79
N MET A 428 -41.16 -2.87 -34.70
CA MET A 428 -41.34 -3.89 -35.71
C MET A 428 -42.66 -3.64 -36.44
N TYR A 429 -42.60 -3.58 -37.76
CA TYR A 429 -43.74 -3.33 -38.64
C TYR A 429 -43.92 -4.49 -39.63
N ILE A 430 -45.16 -4.98 -39.71
CA ILE A 430 -45.59 -6.01 -40.65
C ILE A 430 -46.69 -5.43 -41.54
N SER A 431 -46.52 -5.51 -42.85
CA SER A 431 -47.43 -4.96 -43.86
C SER A 431 -48.74 -5.74 -44.00
N SER A 432 -49.79 -5.08 -44.52
CA SER A 432 -51.16 -5.63 -44.55
C SER A 432 -51.35 -6.93 -45.36
N ASN A 433 -50.52 -7.18 -46.36
CA ASN A 433 -50.59 -8.39 -47.21
C ASN A 433 -49.33 -9.25 -47.08
N PHE A 434 -48.74 -9.34 -45.89
CA PHE A 434 -47.46 -9.99 -45.65
C PHE A 434 -47.43 -11.49 -46.02
N THR A 435 -48.48 -12.25 -45.67
CA THR A 435 -48.59 -13.70 -45.92
C THR A 435 -48.68 -13.97 -47.42
N ASP A 436 -49.63 -13.34 -48.10
CA ASP A 436 -49.86 -13.53 -49.54
C ASP A 436 -48.63 -13.10 -50.36
N THR A 437 -47.99 -11.99 -49.99
CA THR A 437 -46.78 -11.52 -50.68
C THR A 437 -45.55 -12.36 -50.37
N SER A 438 -45.46 -12.95 -49.17
CA SER A 438 -44.41 -13.92 -48.84
C SER A 438 -44.56 -15.22 -49.63
N GLU A 439 -45.79 -15.68 -49.86
CA GLU A 439 -46.09 -16.81 -50.73
C GLU A 439 -45.69 -16.49 -52.19
N MET A 440 -46.18 -15.37 -52.73
CA MET A 440 -45.83 -14.91 -54.09
C MET A 440 -44.31 -14.70 -54.27
N ARG A 441 -43.59 -14.28 -53.21
CA ARG A 441 -42.13 -14.14 -53.23
C ARG A 441 -41.44 -15.47 -53.48
N ILE A 442 -41.91 -16.55 -52.85
CA ILE A 442 -41.35 -17.90 -53.03
C ILE A 442 -41.74 -18.45 -54.41
N GLU A 443 -42.99 -18.29 -54.83
CA GLU A 443 -43.47 -18.80 -56.12
C GLU A 443 -42.80 -18.14 -57.33
N LYS A 444 -42.73 -16.81 -57.34
CA LYS A 444 -42.17 -16.06 -58.48
C LYS A 444 -40.65 -16.07 -58.47
N GLY A 445 -40.01 -16.22 -57.31
CA GLY A 445 -38.56 -16.27 -57.16
C GLY A 445 -37.85 -15.14 -57.91
N LYS A 446 -37.25 -15.46 -59.07
CA LYS A 446 -36.53 -14.51 -59.94
C LYS A 446 -37.44 -13.44 -60.58
N ASP A 447 -38.73 -13.73 -60.74
CA ASP A 447 -39.69 -12.91 -61.46
C ASP A 447 -40.55 -12.04 -60.51
N ALA A 448 -40.15 -11.91 -59.24
CA ALA A 448 -40.86 -11.11 -58.24
C ALA A 448 -40.64 -9.59 -58.44
N GLU A 449 -41.73 -8.82 -58.47
CA GLU A 449 -41.71 -7.35 -58.58
C GLU A 449 -41.28 -6.69 -57.26
N SER A 450 -40.75 -5.45 -57.32
CA SER A 450 -40.25 -4.73 -56.15
C SER A 450 -41.31 -4.48 -55.06
N GLU A 451 -42.57 -4.33 -55.45
CA GLU A 451 -43.70 -4.17 -54.52
C GLU A 451 -43.93 -5.43 -53.68
N ILE A 452 -43.79 -6.62 -54.29
CA ILE A 452 -43.88 -7.91 -53.59
C ILE A 452 -42.74 -8.05 -52.58
N LEU A 453 -41.53 -7.59 -52.93
CA LEU A 453 -40.38 -7.63 -52.04
C LEU A 453 -40.52 -6.69 -50.84
N ASP A 454 -41.11 -5.51 -51.02
CA ASP A 454 -41.29 -4.52 -49.94
C ASP A 454 -42.41 -4.91 -48.96
N LEU A 455 -43.51 -5.48 -49.47
CA LEU A 455 -44.65 -5.94 -48.63
C LEU A 455 -44.37 -7.27 -47.89
N SER A 456 -43.41 -8.07 -48.38
CA SER A 456 -42.96 -9.32 -47.74
C SER A 456 -41.76 -9.12 -46.81
N GLU A 457 -41.38 -7.89 -46.48
CA GLU A 457 -40.31 -7.57 -45.52
C GLU A 457 -40.88 -7.17 -44.16
N ILE A 458 -40.35 -7.76 -43.09
CA ILE A 458 -40.60 -7.29 -41.72
C ILE A 458 -39.61 -6.15 -41.44
N LYS A 459 -40.13 -4.92 -41.35
CA LYS A 459 -39.29 -3.72 -41.15
C LYS A 459 -39.09 -3.48 -39.67
N VAL A 460 -37.84 -3.37 -39.25
CA VAL A 460 -37.48 -3.10 -37.84
C VAL A 460 -36.62 -1.85 -37.72
N TRP A 461 -37.10 -0.86 -36.97
CA TRP A 461 -36.33 0.31 -36.56
C TRP A 461 -35.91 0.14 -35.11
N MET A 462 -34.62 0.27 -34.81
CA MET A 462 -34.08 0.09 -33.46
C MET A 462 -33.36 1.35 -33.00
N ASP A 463 -33.50 1.66 -31.71
CA ASP A 463 -32.64 2.62 -31.04
C ASP A 463 -31.27 2.00 -30.74
N MET A 464 -30.22 2.62 -31.29
CA MET A 464 -28.83 2.20 -31.11
C MET A 464 -28.08 3.06 -30.08
N SER A 465 -28.76 3.97 -29.39
CA SER A 465 -28.21 4.80 -28.32
C SER A 465 -27.61 3.93 -27.20
N ASN A 466 -28.25 2.79 -26.90
CA ASN A 466 -27.64 1.70 -26.14
C ASN A 466 -27.20 0.58 -27.09
N ARG A 467 -25.94 0.64 -27.52
CA ARG A 467 -25.36 -0.32 -28.47
C ARG A 467 -25.46 -1.78 -28.00
N GLN A 468 -25.35 -2.04 -26.69
CA GLN A 468 -25.37 -3.41 -26.18
C GLN A 468 -26.77 -4.01 -26.29
N ILE A 469 -27.80 -3.25 -25.91
CA ILE A 469 -29.19 -3.67 -26.04
C ILE A 469 -29.55 -3.85 -27.52
N GLY A 470 -29.28 -2.83 -28.35
CA GLY A 470 -29.61 -2.86 -29.78
C GLY A 470 -28.91 -3.99 -30.55
N ALA A 471 -27.62 -4.23 -30.31
CA ALA A 471 -26.89 -5.31 -30.97
C ALA A 471 -27.40 -6.70 -30.54
N THR A 472 -27.64 -6.89 -29.24
CA THR A 472 -28.16 -8.18 -28.72
C THR A 472 -29.57 -8.44 -29.23
N LEU A 473 -30.43 -7.42 -29.25
CA LEU A 473 -31.79 -7.53 -29.76
C LEU A 473 -31.79 -7.86 -31.25
N LYS A 474 -30.97 -7.17 -32.05
CA LYS A 474 -30.80 -7.46 -33.48
C LYS A 474 -30.42 -8.92 -33.72
N TYR A 475 -29.38 -9.40 -33.02
CA TYR A 475 -28.94 -10.77 -33.12
C TYR A 475 -30.06 -11.75 -32.78
N LYS A 476 -30.77 -11.49 -31.67
CA LYS A 476 -31.85 -12.37 -31.21
C LYS A 476 -33.06 -12.36 -32.14
N LEU A 477 -33.42 -11.23 -32.74
CA LEU A 477 -34.50 -11.15 -33.72
C LEU A 477 -34.19 -12.00 -34.98
N ILE A 478 -32.95 -11.97 -35.46
CA ILE A 478 -32.52 -12.78 -36.60
C ILE A 478 -32.54 -14.28 -36.25
N ASP A 479 -32.05 -14.65 -35.07
CA ASP A 479 -32.09 -16.03 -34.56
C ASP A 479 -33.53 -16.56 -34.45
N LEU A 480 -34.44 -15.78 -33.85
CA LEU A 480 -35.85 -16.14 -33.73
C LEU A 480 -36.54 -16.26 -35.09
N TYR A 481 -36.24 -15.36 -36.04
CA TYR A 481 -36.79 -15.43 -37.40
C TYR A 481 -36.29 -16.65 -38.16
N THR A 482 -35.01 -17.01 -38.02
CA THR A 482 -34.43 -18.20 -38.66
C THR A 482 -35.11 -19.48 -38.15
N ASN A 483 -35.33 -19.58 -36.83
CA ASN A 483 -36.06 -20.71 -36.24
C ASN A 483 -37.51 -20.79 -36.75
N TYR A 484 -38.20 -19.64 -36.79
CA TYR A 484 -39.56 -19.53 -37.35
C TYR A 484 -39.64 -19.97 -38.82
N GLN A 485 -38.69 -19.55 -39.65
CA GLN A 485 -38.63 -19.91 -41.07
C GLN A 485 -38.38 -21.41 -41.26
N ASN A 486 -37.50 -22.00 -40.46
CA ASN A 486 -37.23 -23.43 -40.48
C ASN A 486 -38.45 -24.27 -40.11
N GLU A 487 -39.28 -23.83 -39.16
CA GLU A 487 -40.55 -24.49 -38.86
C GLU A 487 -41.52 -24.45 -40.04
N ILE A 488 -41.69 -23.29 -40.68
CA ILE A 488 -42.58 -23.16 -41.85
C ILE A 488 -42.12 -24.07 -42.99
N PHE A 489 -40.81 -24.13 -43.23
CA PHE A 489 -40.27 -24.94 -44.30
C PHE A 489 -40.45 -26.44 -44.02
N ASN A 490 -40.31 -26.86 -42.76
CA ASN A 490 -40.62 -28.23 -42.35
C ASN A 490 -42.12 -28.56 -42.54
N ASP A 491 -43.03 -27.65 -42.18
CA ASP A 491 -44.49 -27.86 -42.30
C ASP A 491 -44.91 -28.04 -43.78
N CYS A 492 -44.24 -27.37 -44.70
CA CYS A 492 -44.43 -27.50 -46.15
C CYS A 492 -43.67 -28.67 -46.80
N GLY A 493 -42.89 -29.45 -46.04
CA GLY A 493 -42.08 -30.53 -46.58
C GLY A 493 -40.91 -30.05 -47.46
N PHE A 494 -40.49 -28.79 -47.35
CA PHE A 494 -39.27 -28.32 -47.99
C PHE A 494 -38.04 -29.01 -47.37
N VAL A 495 -36.97 -29.08 -48.15
CA VAL A 495 -35.69 -29.63 -47.67
C VAL A 495 -35.19 -28.75 -46.52
N LYS A 496 -34.80 -29.39 -45.40
CA LYS A 496 -34.18 -28.71 -44.26
C LYS A 496 -32.98 -27.88 -44.71
N GLY A 497 -32.93 -26.62 -44.27
CA GLY A 497 -31.86 -25.69 -44.63
C GLY A 497 -32.06 -24.92 -45.94
N LEU A 498 -33.19 -25.07 -46.63
CA LEU A 498 -33.54 -24.21 -47.78
C LEU A 498 -33.61 -22.72 -47.38
N GLY A 499 -33.98 -22.44 -46.13
CA GLY A 499 -34.13 -21.09 -45.60
C GLY A 499 -32.96 -20.57 -44.79
N ASP A 500 -31.99 -21.45 -44.50
CA ASP A 500 -30.81 -21.06 -43.75
C ASP A 500 -29.92 -20.17 -44.62
N LEU A 501 -29.24 -19.22 -43.98
CA LEU A 501 -28.14 -18.53 -44.64
C LEU A 501 -27.10 -19.58 -45.06
N PRO A 502 -26.54 -19.52 -46.30
CA PRO A 502 -25.57 -20.50 -46.79
C PRO A 502 -24.18 -20.29 -46.15
N VAL A 503 -24.15 -20.19 -44.82
CA VAL A 503 -22.99 -19.95 -43.97
C VAL A 503 -23.16 -20.83 -42.74
N ASP A 504 -22.39 -21.91 -42.66
CA ASP A 504 -22.32 -22.76 -41.47
C ASP A 504 -21.23 -22.23 -40.53
N ILE A 505 -21.65 -21.70 -39.37
CA ILE A 505 -20.76 -21.10 -38.37
C ILE A 505 -20.50 -22.10 -37.26
N ASN A 506 -19.36 -22.77 -37.33
CA ASN A 506 -18.87 -23.69 -36.29
C ASN A 506 -17.81 -23.01 -35.41
N PHE A 507 -17.91 -23.21 -34.09
CA PHE A 507 -17.00 -22.61 -33.11
C PHE A 507 -15.91 -23.60 -32.67
N PHE A 508 -14.65 -23.15 -32.62
CA PHE A 508 -13.55 -23.96 -32.08
C PHE A 508 -13.55 -24.02 -30.54
N TYR A 509 -14.00 -22.94 -29.89
CA TYR A 509 -14.04 -22.80 -28.44
C TYR A 509 -15.27 -21.96 -28.06
N GLY A 510 -15.95 -22.32 -26.97
CA GLY A 510 -17.18 -21.67 -26.52
C GLY A 510 -18.42 -22.13 -27.28
N ASP A 511 -19.56 -21.58 -26.91
CA ASP A 511 -20.86 -21.85 -27.54
C ASP A 511 -21.59 -20.54 -27.88
N ASN A 512 -22.61 -20.61 -28.71
CA ASN A 512 -23.32 -19.45 -29.27
C ASN A 512 -24.07 -18.62 -28.22
N ASN A 513 -24.36 -19.21 -27.05
CA ASN A 513 -25.08 -18.58 -25.94
C ASN A 513 -24.17 -18.30 -24.73
N GLU A 514 -22.85 -18.27 -24.89
CA GLU A 514 -21.93 -18.06 -23.77
C GLU A 514 -22.00 -16.60 -23.24
N PRO A 515 -22.20 -16.39 -21.93
CA PRO A 515 -22.36 -15.04 -21.39
C PRO A 515 -21.05 -14.25 -21.41
N TYR A 516 -21.16 -12.94 -21.63
CA TYR A 516 -20.00 -12.04 -21.70
C TYR A 516 -19.18 -11.99 -20.39
N THR A 517 -19.78 -12.36 -19.25
CA THR A 517 -19.07 -12.47 -17.97
C THR A 517 -17.81 -13.31 -18.08
N VAL A 518 -17.93 -14.44 -18.77
CA VAL A 518 -16.91 -15.47 -18.90
C VAL A 518 -15.64 -14.94 -19.56
N PHE A 519 -15.78 -14.03 -20.52
CA PHE A 519 -14.66 -13.33 -21.16
C PHE A 519 -13.90 -12.41 -20.20
N MET A 520 -14.62 -11.81 -19.25
CA MET A 520 -14.12 -10.79 -18.33
C MET A 520 -13.53 -11.38 -17.02
N ILE A 521 -13.94 -12.58 -16.59
CA ILE A 521 -13.48 -13.22 -15.34
C ILE A 521 -11.94 -13.22 -15.18
N PRO A 522 -11.14 -13.66 -16.17
CA PRO A 522 -9.69 -13.69 -16.01
C PRO A 522 -9.10 -12.29 -15.77
N GLY A 523 -9.66 -11.27 -16.43
CA GLY A 523 -9.19 -9.90 -16.26
C GLY A 523 -9.59 -9.30 -14.91
N SER A 524 -10.75 -9.66 -14.37
CA SER A 524 -11.18 -9.19 -13.05
C SER A 524 -10.31 -9.77 -11.95
N PHE A 525 -9.93 -11.05 -12.02
CA PHE A 525 -8.98 -11.67 -11.08
C PHE A 525 -7.63 -10.95 -11.04
N ILE A 526 -7.00 -10.74 -12.20
CA ILE A 526 -5.69 -10.08 -12.30
C ILE A 526 -5.78 -8.63 -11.77
N THR A 527 -6.86 -7.91 -12.12
CA THR A 527 -7.04 -6.52 -11.68
C THR A 527 -7.26 -6.42 -10.17
N ILE A 528 -8.18 -7.21 -9.61
CA ILE A 528 -8.48 -7.24 -8.18
C ILE A 528 -7.22 -7.58 -7.38
N MET A 529 -6.53 -8.67 -7.72
CA MET A 529 -5.36 -9.12 -6.96
C MET A 529 -4.19 -8.15 -7.03
N PHE A 530 -3.92 -7.57 -8.20
CA PHE A 530 -2.84 -6.59 -8.33
C PHE A 530 -3.10 -5.35 -7.46
N PHE A 531 -4.28 -4.73 -7.59
CA PHE A 531 -4.57 -3.48 -6.89
C PHE A 531 -4.77 -3.69 -5.40
N MET A 532 -5.36 -4.81 -5.00
CA MET A 532 -5.47 -5.17 -3.59
C MET A 532 -4.08 -5.34 -2.95
N GLY A 533 -3.20 -6.12 -3.59
CA GLY A 533 -1.82 -6.29 -3.14
C GLY A 533 -1.07 -4.95 -3.06
N ALA A 534 -1.23 -4.08 -4.07
CA ALA A 534 -0.59 -2.77 -4.10
C ALA A 534 -1.07 -1.84 -2.99
N MET A 535 -2.38 -1.73 -2.79
CA MET A 535 -2.98 -0.88 -1.75
C MET A 535 -2.53 -1.32 -0.36
N MET A 536 -2.64 -2.60 -0.04
CA MET A 536 -2.29 -3.10 1.30
C MET A 536 -0.82 -2.89 1.63
N THR A 537 0.06 -3.16 0.66
CA THR A 537 1.51 -2.97 0.83
C THR A 537 1.87 -1.51 1.07
N SER A 538 1.30 -0.61 0.25
CA SER A 538 1.57 0.81 0.41
C SER A 538 1.10 1.35 1.76
N GLN A 539 -0.10 0.95 2.21
CA GLN A 539 -0.69 1.46 3.43
C GLN A 539 0.10 1.03 4.66
N ILE A 540 0.43 -0.25 4.78
CA ILE A 540 1.19 -0.79 5.92
C ILE A 540 2.55 -0.11 6.07
N ILE A 541 3.29 0.06 4.95
CA ILE A 541 4.64 0.64 4.99
C ILE A 541 4.60 2.13 5.30
N ILE A 542 3.59 2.87 4.79
CA ILE A 542 3.42 4.29 5.11
C ILE A 542 3.04 4.46 6.58
N THR A 543 2.16 3.59 7.13
CA THR A 543 1.84 3.60 8.57
C THR A 543 3.08 3.37 9.43
N ASP A 544 3.91 2.36 9.10
CA ASP A 544 5.16 2.09 9.81
C ASP A 544 6.13 3.30 9.81
N ARG A 545 6.11 4.13 8.77
CA ARG A 545 6.90 5.37 8.69
C ARG A 545 6.28 6.50 9.50
N HIS A 546 4.97 6.70 9.37
CA HIS A 546 4.25 7.74 10.09
C HIS A 546 4.33 7.54 11.62
N ASP A 547 4.26 6.29 12.07
CA ASP A 547 4.39 5.95 13.49
C ASP A 547 5.84 6.00 14.00
N GLY A 548 6.84 6.23 13.13
CA GLY A 548 8.26 6.30 13.48
C GLY A 548 8.93 4.93 13.75
N VAL A 549 8.18 3.83 13.67
CA VAL A 549 8.66 2.45 13.91
C VAL A 549 9.71 2.05 12.87
N TRP A 550 9.53 2.46 11.61
CA TRP A 550 10.47 2.22 10.53
C TRP A 550 11.86 2.80 10.84
N ASP A 551 11.90 4.08 11.21
CA ASP A 551 13.14 4.80 11.48
C ASP A 551 13.85 4.24 12.71
N ARG A 552 13.10 3.95 13.77
CA ARG A 552 13.67 3.37 14.99
C ARG A 552 14.27 1.98 14.75
N SER A 553 13.64 1.17 13.89
CA SER A 553 14.16 -0.15 13.51
C SER A 553 15.46 0.00 12.71
N ILE A 554 15.57 1.01 11.83
CA ILE A 554 16.81 1.30 11.11
C ILE A 554 17.94 1.69 12.07
N VAL A 555 17.67 2.56 13.06
CA VAL A 555 18.68 2.97 14.06
C VAL A 555 19.18 1.78 14.88
N ALA A 556 18.32 0.80 15.15
CA ALA A 556 18.70 -0.45 15.80
C ALA A 556 19.59 -1.37 14.93
N GLY A 557 19.82 -1.02 13.65
CA GLY A 557 20.67 -1.75 12.71
C GLY A 557 19.90 -2.60 11.70
N VAL A 558 18.57 -2.51 11.64
CA VAL A 558 17.78 -3.23 10.63
C VAL A 558 17.93 -2.55 9.27
N THR A 559 18.10 -3.35 8.22
CA THR A 559 18.19 -2.83 6.86
C THR A 559 16.80 -2.60 6.25
N SER A 560 16.66 -1.63 5.36
CA SER A 560 15.39 -1.40 4.64
C SER A 560 14.97 -2.61 3.79
N LEU A 561 15.93 -3.42 3.32
CA LEU A 561 15.67 -4.67 2.62
C LEU A 561 15.00 -5.72 3.51
N GLU A 562 15.51 -5.90 4.74
CA GLU A 562 14.91 -6.84 5.70
C GLU A 562 13.45 -6.50 5.97
N ILE A 563 13.14 -5.22 6.26
CA ILE A 563 11.77 -4.77 6.53
C ILE A 563 10.85 -5.04 5.33
N THR A 564 11.34 -4.77 4.12
CA THR A 564 10.57 -4.99 2.89
C THR A 564 10.28 -6.47 2.65
N ILE A 565 11.30 -7.32 2.77
CA ILE A 565 11.16 -8.77 2.58
C ILE A 565 10.18 -9.34 3.61
N THR A 566 10.25 -8.92 4.87
CA THR A 566 9.35 -9.44 5.90
C THR A 566 7.90 -9.02 5.71
N HIS A 567 7.66 -7.82 5.17
CA HIS A 567 6.30 -7.40 4.78
C HIS A 567 5.80 -8.16 3.55
N MET A 568 6.64 -8.34 2.52
CA MET A 568 6.31 -9.14 1.34
C MET A 568 5.96 -10.59 1.69
N VAL A 569 6.69 -11.23 2.62
CA VAL A 569 6.42 -12.62 3.04
C VAL A 569 5.07 -12.74 3.75
N LEU A 570 4.75 -11.81 4.65
CA LEU A 570 3.44 -11.81 5.33
C LEU A 570 2.31 -11.64 4.30
N GLN A 571 2.44 -10.66 3.41
CA GLN A 571 1.39 -10.36 2.44
C GLN A 571 1.26 -11.44 1.36
N ALA A 572 2.35 -12.08 0.97
CA ALA A 572 2.31 -13.27 0.12
C ALA A 572 1.54 -14.42 0.79
N SER A 573 1.71 -14.61 2.10
CA SER A 573 0.94 -15.61 2.86
C SER A 573 -0.55 -15.32 2.84
N ILE A 574 -0.94 -14.04 2.88
CA ILE A 574 -2.33 -13.59 2.80
C ILE A 574 -2.89 -13.76 1.37
N CYS A 575 -2.08 -13.43 0.36
CA CYS A 575 -2.41 -13.55 -1.07
C CYS A 575 -2.78 -14.99 -1.47
N ILE A 576 -2.20 -15.99 -0.81
CA ILE A 576 -2.55 -17.41 -0.98
C ILE A 576 -4.04 -17.65 -0.71
N PHE A 577 -4.56 -17.12 0.40
CA PHE A 577 -5.96 -17.27 0.80
C PHE A 577 -6.90 -16.45 -0.09
N GLN A 578 -6.53 -15.21 -0.42
CA GLN A 578 -7.32 -14.36 -1.31
C GLN A 578 -7.47 -14.98 -2.71
N THR A 579 -6.39 -15.56 -3.25
CA THR A 579 -6.43 -16.23 -4.56
C THR A 579 -7.34 -17.45 -4.52
N LEU A 580 -7.30 -18.24 -3.44
CA LEU A 580 -8.19 -19.38 -3.25
C LEU A 580 -9.66 -18.94 -3.15
N GLU A 581 -9.93 -17.90 -2.36
CA GLU A 581 -11.26 -17.31 -2.17
C GLU A 581 -11.88 -16.90 -3.52
N LEU A 582 -11.14 -16.18 -4.36
CA LEU A 582 -11.60 -15.77 -5.69
C LEU A 582 -11.99 -16.96 -6.58
N LEU A 583 -11.16 -18.01 -6.62
CA LEU A 583 -11.45 -19.21 -7.40
C LEU A 583 -12.68 -19.96 -6.88
N VAL A 584 -12.83 -20.08 -5.55
CA VAL A 584 -13.98 -20.75 -4.93
C VAL A 584 -15.27 -19.97 -5.23
N VAL A 585 -15.26 -18.64 -5.08
CA VAL A 585 -16.45 -17.82 -5.37
C VAL A 585 -16.91 -18.01 -6.81
N VAL A 586 -16.01 -17.92 -7.78
CA VAL A 586 -16.40 -17.98 -9.20
C VAL A 586 -16.78 -19.39 -9.65
N TYR A 587 -15.95 -20.38 -9.34
CA TYR A 587 -16.10 -21.71 -9.91
C TYR A 587 -16.95 -22.64 -9.04
N ALA A 588 -16.97 -22.47 -7.71
CA ALA A 588 -17.79 -23.31 -6.83
C ALA A 588 -19.15 -22.67 -6.52
N ILE A 589 -19.23 -21.36 -6.27
CA ILE A 589 -20.50 -20.69 -5.92
C ILE A 589 -21.30 -20.31 -7.17
N TYR A 590 -20.67 -19.60 -8.11
CA TYR A 590 -21.31 -19.19 -9.37
C TYR A 590 -21.26 -20.27 -10.48
N GLN A 591 -20.70 -21.44 -10.19
CA GLN A 591 -20.67 -22.63 -11.06
C GLN A 591 -20.22 -22.34 -12.50
N GLN A 592 -19.24 -21.45 -12.68
CA GLN A 592 -18.72 -21.13 -13.99
C GLN A 592 -17.91 -22.29 -14.58
N GLU A 593 -18.02 -22.50 -15.89
CA GLU A 593 -17.28 -23.55 -16.59
C GLU A 593 -15.84 -23.13 -16.89
N TYR A 594 -14.90 -24.02 -16.60
CA TYR A 594 -13.48 -23.90 -16.96
C TYR A 594 -12.96 -25.21 -17.54
N VAL A 595 -12.02 -25.11 -18.48
CA VAL A 595 -11.43 -26.26 -19.19
C VAL A 595 -10.00 -26.56 -18.70
N GLY A 596 -9.24 -25.52 -18.35
CA GLY A 596 -7.84 -25.65 -17.99
C GLY A 596 -7.54 -26.13 -16.57
N SER A 597 -6.25 -26.22 -16.25
CA SER A 597 -5.79 -26.60 -14.91
C SER A 597 -6.01 -25.46 -13.90
N LEU A 598 -6.78 -25.74 -12.84
CA LEU A 598 -6.99 -24.81 -11.72
C LEU A 598 -5.68 -24.38 -11.06
N TRP A 599 -4.69 -25.29 -10.97
CA TRP A 599 -3.40 -24.98 -10.36
C TRP A 599 -2.64 -23.91 -11.16
N LEU A 600 -2.64 -24.00 -12.49
CA LEU A 600 -1.98 -23.01 -13.33
C LEU A 600 -2.65 -21.65 -13.21
N MET A 601 -3.99 -21.62 -13.20
CA MET A 601 -4.75 -20.39 -12.98
C MET A 601 -4.44 -19.77 -11.62
N TYR A 602 -4.44 -20.59 -10.55
CA TYR A 602 -4.06 -20.17 -9.21
C TYR A 602 -2.67 -19.54 -9.18
N LEU A 603 -1.67 -20.22 -9.78
CA LEU A 603 -0.29 -19.72 -9.84
C LEU A 603 -0.19 -18.37 -10.53
N MET A 604 -0.86 -18.20 -11.68
CA MET A 604 -0.84 -16.94 -12.43
C MET A 604 -1.47 -15.78 -11.64
N ILE A 605 -2.61 -16.02 -11.00
CA ILE A 605 -3.30 -15.02 -10.19
C ILE A 605 -2.46 -14.64 -8.96
N TYR A 606 -1.86 -15.64 -8.30
CA TYR A 606 -0.98 -15.43 -7.15
C TYR A 606 0.28 -14.62 -7.50
N LEU A 607 0.94 -14.95 -8.63
CA LEU A 607 2.10 -14.20 -9.12
C LEU A 607 1.74 -12.73 -9.43
N GLN A 608 0.54 -12.49 -9.95
CA GLN A 608 0.06 -11.12 -10.17
C GLN A 608 -0.14 -10.37 -8.85
N GLY A 609 -0.63 -11.02 -7.80
CA GLY A 609 -0.67 -10.45 -6.45
C GLY A 609 0.71 -10.02 -5.95
N ILE A 610 1.75 -10.84 -6.19
CA ILE A 610 3.15 -10.49 -5.86
C ILE A 610 3.66 -9.30 -6.67
N CYS A 611 3.31 -9.22 -7.96
CA CYS A 611 3.61 -8.05 -8.78
C CYS A 611 2.94 -6.79 -8.21
N GLY A 612 1.68 -6.90 -7.79
CA GLY A 612 0.93 -5.83 -7.13
C GLY A 612 1.60 -5.36 -5.84
N MET A 613 2.04 -6.28 -4.97
CA MET A 613 2.76 -5.94 -3.74
C MET A 613 4.07 -5.18 -4.01
N SER A 614 4.84 -5.62 -5.01
CA SER A 614 6.09 -4.96 -5.40
C SER A 614 5.83 -3.55 -5.94
N TYR A 615 4.75 -3.37 -6.70
CA TYR A 615 4.30 -2.06 -7.15
C TYR A 615 3.82 -1.18 -5.97
N GLY A 616 3.08 -1.73 -5.01
CA GLY A 616 2.66 -1.02 -3.80
C GLY A 616 3.85 -0.54 -2.95
N PHE A 617 4.92 -1.33 -2.87
CA PHE A 617 6.17 -0.91 -2.25
C PHE A 617 6.80 0.27 -2.98
N TRP A 618 6.85 0.23 -4.31
CA TRP A 618 7.35 1.35 -5.11
C TRP A 618 6.54 2.63 -4.88
N VAL A 619 5.21 2.53 -4.87
CA VAL A 619 4.32 3.65 -4.52
C VAL A 619 4.64 4.18 -3.12
N SER A 620 4.83 3.31 -2.12
CA SER A 620 5.17 3.71 -0.76
C SER A 620 6.50 4.47 -0.66
N VAL A 621 7.45 4.21 -1.57
CA VAL A 621 8.73 4.93 -1.60
C VAL A 621 8.56 6.31 -2.19
N ILE A 622 7.68 6.48 -3.18
CA ILE A 622 7.45 7.77 -3.84
C ILE A 622 6.56 8.66 -2.97
N SER A 623 5.50 8.10 -2.41
CA SER A 623 4.51 8.82 -1.60
C SER A 623 5.06 9.19 -0.22
N THR A 624 4.76 10.41 0.21
CA THR A 624 5.03 10.89 1.57
C THR A 624 3.91 10.52 2.53
N ASP A 625 2.67 10.59 2.03
CA ASP A 625 1.46 10.48 2.84
C ASP A 625 0.48 9.44 2.27
N HIS A 626 -0.42 8.95 3.12
CA HIS A 626 -1.48 8.00 2.76
C HIS A 626 -2.35 8.51 1.60
N SER A 627 -2.70 9.82 1.62
CA SER A 627 -3.53 10.44 0.59
C SER A 627 -2.85 10.40 -0.78
N MET A 628 -1.56 10.74 -0.85
CA MET A 628 -0.80 10.73 -2.10
C MET A 628 -0.73 9.31 -2.68
N ALA A 629 -0.47 8.30 -1.85
CA ALA A 629 -0.44 6.90 -2.29
C ALA A 629 -1.79 6.46 -2.87
N ASN A 630 -2.89 6.79 -2.19
CA ASN A 630 -4.23 6.46 -2.65
C ASN A 630 -4.58 7.18 -3.97
N THR A 631 -4.20 8.46 -4.13
CA THR A 631 -4.41 9.19 -5.39
C THR A 631 -3.65 8.54 -6.55
N VAL A 632 -2.41 8.11 -6.34
CA VAL A 632 -1.60 7.42 -7.36
C VAL A 632 -2.25 6.09 -7.76
N LEU A 633 -2.66 5.28 -6.78
CA LEU A 633 -3.27 3.97 -7.04
C LEU A 633 -4.62 4.08 -7.75
N THR A 634 -5.51 4.97 -7.28
CA THR A 634 -6.81 5.21 -7.91
C THR A 634 -6.66 5.84 -9.30
N GLY A 635 -5.70 6.75 -9.49
CA GLY A 635 -5.46 7.40 -10.79
C GLY A 635 -4.98 6.42 -11.87
N ILE A 636 -4.27 5.36 -11.49
CA ILE A 636 -3.74 4.35 -12.42
C ILE A 636 -4.73 3.20 -12.64
N PHE A 637 -5.67 2.98 -11.71
CA PHE A 637 -6.68 1.93 -11.79
C PHE A 637 -7.47 1.94 -13.10
N LEU A 638 -8.14 3.07 -13.40
CA LEU A 638 -9.03 3.15 -14.57
C LEU A 638 -8.28 3.01 -15.91
N PRO A 639 -7.16 3.72 -16.15
CA PRO A 639 -6.37 3.53 -17.37
C PRO A 639 -5.86 2.10 -17.54
N MET A 640 -5.36 1.47 -16.46
CA MET A 640 -4.90 0.07 -16.55
C MET A 640 -6.04 -0.88 -16.87
N MET A 641 -7.21 -0.68 -16.29
CA MET A 641 -8.40 -1.49 -16.57
C MET A 641 -8.84 -1.39 -18.04
N MET A 642 -8.74 -0.20 -18.65
CA MET A 642 -9.07 0.02 -20.06
C MET A 642 -8.02 -0.56 -21.02
N LEU A 643 -6.73 -0.48 -20.67
CA LEU A 643 -5.62 -0.94 -21.51
C LEU A 643 -5.35 -2.44 -21.40
N SER A 644 -5.85 -3.10 -20.35
CA SER A 644 -5.49 -4.50 -20.04
C SER A 644 -6.19 -5.55 -20.90
N GLY A 645 -7.19 -5.18 -21.70
CA GLY A 645 -7.99 -6.13 -22.47
C GLY A 645 -9.10 -6.83 -21.65
N LEU A 646 -9.41 -6.31 -20.45
CA LEU A 646 -10.49 -6.77 -19.59
C LEU A 646 -11.87 -6.44 -20.19
N MET A 647 -12.15 -5.15 -20.44
CA MET A 647 -13.48 -4.71 -20.89
C MET A 647 -13.67 -4.83 -22.41
N TRP A 648 -12.59 -4.68 -23.17
CA TRP A 648 -12.62 -4.70 -24.63
C TRP A 648 -11.39 -5.42 -25.17
N PRO A 649 -11.50 -6.21 -26.26
CA PRO A 649 -10.35 -6.90 -26.85
C PRO A 649 -9.24 -5.92 -27.28
N THR A 650 -7.98 -6.33 -27.12
CA THR A 650 -6.80 -5.50 -27.43
C THR A 650 -6.66 -5.24 -28.93
N GLU A 651 -7.29 -6.07 -29.75
CA GLU A 651 -7.42 -5.92 -31.20
C GLU A 651 -8.17 -4.63 -31.60
N GLY A 652 -9.06 -4.14 -30.74
CA GLY A 652 -9.80 -2.89 -30.99
C GLY A 652 -8.97 -1.63 -30.81
N MET A 653 -7.74 -1.74 -30.29
CA MET A 653 -6.87 -0.60 -30.00
C MET A 653 -6.05 -0.19 -31.24
N PRO A 654 -5.75 1.13 -31.39
CA PRO A 654 -4.77 1.59 -32.38
C PRO A 654 -3.41 0.87 -32.20
N PRO A 655 -2.64 0.62 -33.29
CA PRO A 655 -1.42 -0.20 -33.22
C PRO A 655 -0.42 0.27 -32.15
N PHE A 656 -0.16 1.57 -32.05
CA PHE A 656 0.72 2.15 -31.05
C PHE A 656 0.26 1.84 -29.61
N LEU A 657 -1.02 2.05 -29.34
CA LEU A 657 -1.59 1.83 -28.01
C LEU A 657 -1.59 0.34 -27.65
N ARG A 658 -1.81 -0.53 -28.64
CA ARG A 658 -1.76 -1.99 -28.47
C ARG A 658 -0.36 -2.46 -28.06
N TYR A 659 0.70 -1.95 -28.68
CA TYR A 659 2.08 -2.27 -28.26
C TYR A 659 2.36 -1.77 -26.85
N PHE A 660 1.95 -0.54 -26.53
CA PHE A 660 2.09 0.01 -25.19
C PHE A 660 1.37 -0.85 -24.13
N ALA A 661 0.10 -1.19 -24.39
CA ALA A 661 -0.71 -2.04 -23.52
C ALA A 661 -0.05 -3.39 -23.28
N LYS A 662 0.52 -4.02 -24.32
CA LYS A 662 1.22 -5.31 -24.22
C LYS A 662 2.49 -5.27 -23.35
N CYS A 663 3.12 -4.11 -23.20
CA CYS A 663 4.26 -3.93 -22.29
C CYS A 663 3.84 -3.80 -20.82
N LEU A 664 2.57 -3.50 -20.53
CA LEU A 664 2.05 -3.36 -19.16
C LEU A 664 1.94 -4.72 -18.46
N PRO A 665 2.01 -4.76 -17.11
CA PRO A 665 1.98 -6.00 -16.34
C PRO A 665 0.64 -6.75 -16.32
N PHE A 666 -0.39 -6.26 -17.02
CA PHE A 666 -1.74 -6.82 -17.00
C PHE A 666 -2.07 -7.57 -18.29
N THR A 667 -1.84 -6.95 -19.44
CA THR A 667 -2.41 -7.35 -20.73
C THR A 667 -2.04 -8.78 -21.12
N MET A 668 -0.75 -9.10 -21.10
CA MET A 668 -0.27 -10.45 -21.42
C MET A 668 -0.69 -11.49 -20.37
N CYS A 669 -0.76 -11.10 -19.09
CA CYS A 669 -1.24 -11.98 -18.02
C CYS A 669 -2.72 -12.33 -18.19
N ILE A 670 -3.56 -11.35 -18.57
CA ILE A 670 -5.00 -11.55 -18.80
C ILE A 670 -5.24 -12.41 -20.04
N GLU A 671 -4.57 -12.10 -21.16
CA GLU A 671 -4.67 -12.91 -22.39
C GLU A 671 -4.28 -14.38 -22.11
N SER A 672 -3.18 -14.57 -21.36
CA SER A 672 -2.71 -15.90 -20.96
C SER A 672 -3.70 -16.61 -20.05
N LEU A 673 -4.19 -15.96 -18.99
CA LEU A 673 -5.13 -16.56 -18.05
C LEU A 673 -6.47 -16.91 -18.73
N ARG A 674 -6.93 -16.09 -19.69
CA ARG A 674 -8.11 -16.37 -20.51
C ARG A 674 -7.90 -17.62 -21.38
N ASN A 675 -6.74 -17.73 -22.03
CA ASN A 675 -6.41 -18.90 -22.83
C ASN A 675 -6.30 -20.17 -21.97
N VAL A 676 -5.73 -20.09 -20.76
CA VAL A 676 -5.69 -21.24 -19.83
C VAL A 676 -7.10 -21.62 -19.40
N SER A 677 -7.91 -20.66 -18.95
CA SER A 677 -9.25 -20.92 -18.41
C SER A 677 -10.19 -21.54 -19.45
N LYS A 678 -10.19 -21.04 -20.69
CA LYS A 678 -11.12 -21.49 -21.74
C LYS A 678 -10.59 -22.47 -22.76
N LYS A 679 -9.36 -22.27 -23.23
CA LYS A 679 -8.77 -23.17 -24.24
C LYS A 679 -8.03 -24.35 -23.62
N GLY A 680 -7.83 -24.35 -22.30
CA GLY A 680 -7.12 -25.41 -21.59
C GLY A 680 -5.63 -25.46 -21.88
N TRP A 681 -5.02 -24.34 -22.30
CA TRP A 681 -3.61 -24.32 -22.65
C TRP A 681 -2.70 -24.54 -21.43
N THR A 682 -1.64 -25.31 -21.62
CA THR A 682 -0.62 -25.59 -20.61
C THR A 682 0.52 -24.56 -20.66
N ILE A 683 1.45 -24.64 -19.70
CA ILE A 683 2.64 -23.76 -19.60
C ILE A 683 3.52 -23.86 -20.85
N ASP A 684 3.49 -24.98 -21.58
CA ASP A 684 4.31 -25.21 -22.78
C ASP A 684 3.96 -24.26 -23.92
N ASN A 685 2.75 -23.68 -23.90
CA ASN A 685 2.35 -22.71 -24.89
C ASN A 685 3.08 -21.38 -24.66
N PHE A 686 3.74 -20.89 -25.71
CA PHE A 686 4.53 -19.67 -25.67
C PHE A 686 3.76 -18.46 -25.14
N GLN A 687 2.45 -18.34 -25.44
CA GLN A 687 1.65 -17.22 -24.96
C GLN A 687 1.52 -17.24 -23.43
N VAL A 688 1.22 -18.41 -22.86
CA VAL A 688 1.05 -18.61 -21.41
C VAL A 688 2.36 -18.36 -20.68
N PHE A 689 3.46 -18.89 -21.21
CA PHE A 689 4.81 -18.63 -20.68
C PHE A 689 5.15 -17.14 -20.68
N ASN A 690 4.85 -16.43 -21.77
CA ASN A 690 5.12 -15.01 -21.89
C ASN A 690 4.32 -14.18 -20.86
N GLY A 691 3.05 -14.53 -20.60
CA GLY A 691 2.26 -13.89 -19.54
C GLY A 691 2.93 -14.00 -18.17
N ILE A 692 3.36 -15.20 -17.79
CA ILE A 692 4.08 -15.44 -16.52
C ILE A 692 5.41 -14.67 -16.49
N GLY A 693 6.17 -14.71 -17.59
CA GLY A 693 7.45 -14.02 -17.72
C GLY A 693 7.35 -12.51 -17.55
N VAL A 694 6.34 -11.87 -18.18
CA VAL A 694 6.10 -10.43 -18.07
C VAL A 694 5.75 -10.04 -16.63
N GLY A 695 4.88 -10.81 -15.95
CA GLY A 695 4.54 -10.56 -14.54
C GLY A 695 5.75 -10.64 -13.61
N LEU A 696 6.61 -11.65 -13.79
CA LEU A 696 7.86 -11.79 -13.01
C LEU A 696 8.86 -10.67 -13.30
N LEU A 697 9.01 -10.27 -14.57
CA LEU A 697 9.91 -9.18 -14.96
C LEU A 697 9.51 -7.86 -14.29
N TRP A 698 8.22 -7.52 -14.30
CA TRP A 698 7.71 -6.32 -13.63
C TRP A 698 7.84 -6.39 -12.11
N THR A 699 7.65 -7.57 -11.52
CA THR A 699 7.88 -7.80 -10.09
C THR A 699 9.33 -7.45 -9.71
N ILE A 700 10.30 -7.96 -10.47
CA ILE A 700 11.73 -7.68 -10.26
C ILE A 700 12.04 -6.20 -10.52
N PHE A 701 11.47 -5.62 -11.58
CA PHE A 701 11.66 -4.21 -11.92
C PHE A 701 11.20 -3.28 -10.79
N PHE A 702 9.97 -3.44 -10.27
CA PHE A 702 9.46 -2.63 -9.17
C PHE A 702 10.26 -2.84 -7.88
N GLY A 703 10.63 -4.09 -7.58
CA GLY A 703 11.47 -4.41 -6.43
C GLY A 703 12.83 -3.71 -6.48
N THR A 704 13.55 -3.84 -7.60
CA THR A 704 14.88 -3.22 -7.78
C THR A 704 14.83 -1.70 -7.80
N LEU A 705 13.85 -1.12 -8.49
CA LEU A 705 13.65 0.33 -8.55
C LEU A 705 13.36 0.93 -7.16
N SER A 706 12.55 0.25 -6.35
CA SER A 706 12.24 0.70 -4.99
C SER A 706 13.48 0.72 -4.10
N VAL A 707 14.31 -0.32 -4.16
CA VAL A 707 15.56 -0.40 -3.40
C VAL A 707 16.55 0.70 -3.83
N PHE A 708 16.65 0.97 -5.13
CA PHE A 708 17.47 2.05 -5.67
C PHE A 708 17.01 3.43 -5.16
N LEU A 709 15.70 3.70 -5.20
CA LEU A 709 15.15 4.97 -4.74
C LEU A 709 15.32 5.19 -3.23
N ILE A 710 15.24 4.14 -2.41
CA ILE A 710 15.51 4.23 -0.97
C ILE A 710 16.96 4.63 -0.71
N LYS A 711 17.93 4.06 -1.44
CA LYS A 711 19.34 4.43 -1.32
C LYS A 711 19.60 5.88 -1.71
N LYS A 712 18.86 6.41 -2.70
CA LYS A 712 19.00 7.80 -3.16
C LYS A 712 18.30 8.82 -2.24
N LYS A 713 17.23 8.43 -1.55
CA LYS A 713 16.49 9.31 -0.61
C LYS A 713 17.19 9.49 0.74
N ARG A 714 18.10 8.59 1.11
CA ARG A 714 19.00 8.79 2.25
C ARG A 714 20.07 9.79 1.87
#